data_AF-A0ABD1T472-F1
#
_entry.id   AF-A0ABD1T472-F1
#
_cell.length_a   1.000
_cell.length_b   1.000
_cell.length_c   1.000
_cell.angle_alpha   90.00
_cell.angle_beta   90.00
_cell.angle_gamma   90.00
#
_symmetry.space_group_name_H-M   'P 1'
#
loop_
_entity.id
_entity.type
_entity.pdbx_description
1 polymer ?
#
loop_
_entity_poly.entity_id
_entity_poly.type
_entity_poly.pdbx_seq_one_letter_code
_entity_poly.pdbx_strand_id
1 'polypeptide(L)'
;MLSQYTTHKMWKSLRPRNCSQSVLKMATGAVPASFTGIKSRDHHGLGFAISPEFVKVSNLQRVKFRRTKVTVIRNSQNPGSETAELAPASEGSPLLVPRQKYCESIHKTVRRKTRTVMVGNVALGSEHPIRIQTMTTTDTKDVAATVEQVMRIADQGADIVRITVQGKKEADACFDIKNSLVQKNYNIPLVADIHFAPPVALRVSECFDKIRVNPGNFADRRAQFETLEYTEEDYQKELEHIEQVFTPLVEKCKKYGRAMRIGTNHGSLSDRIMSYYGDSPRGMVESAFEYARICRKLDFHNFVFSMKASNPVIMVQAYRLLVAEMNVLGWDYPLHLGVTEAGEGEDGRIKSAIGIGTLLMDGLGDTIRVSLTEAPEEEIDPCRRLANLGMRAAELQQGVEPFEEKNRRYFDFQRRTGQLPVQKEGEEVDYRGVLHRDGSVLMSVSLDQLKAPELLYKSLAAKLVIGMPFKDLATVDSILLRELPPVDDNDARLALKRLIDVSMGVITPLSEQLTKPLPYAMVLVTLKELSSGAHKLLPEGTRLVVSVRGDEPQEELEILKGADATMILHNLPYSEKKTSRVHAARRLFEYLSENSLDFPVIHHIEFPSKIHRDDLVIGAGANAGGLLVDGLGDGILLEAPDQDFEFLRNTSFNLLQGCRMRNTKTEYVSCPSCGRTLFDLQEISAQIREKTSHLPGVSIAIMGCIVNGPGEMADADFGYVGGAPGKIDLYVGKTVVKRGIAMEHATDALIQLIKDNGRWVDPAAEE
;
A
#
# COMPACT_ATOMS: atom_id res chain seq x y z
N MET A 1 -43.10 -38.66 -25.67
CA MET A 1 -44.05 -38.98 -24.57
C MET A 1 -44.26 -37.66 -23.83
N LEU A 2 -45.35 -36.90 -23.95
CA LEU A 2 -46.80 -37.13 -23.72
C LEU A 2 -47.21 -37.18 -22.23
N SER A 3 -48.32 -36.50 -21.92
CA SER A 3 -48.92 -36.19 -20.59
C SER A 3 -48.04 -35.32 -19.68
N GLN A 4 -48.46 -34.18 -19.11
CA GLN A 4 -49.75 -33.67 -18.60
C GLN A 4 -50.37 -34.47 -17.44
N TYR A 5 -50.58 -33.79 -16.30
CA TYR A 5 -51.81 -33.84 -15.52
C TYR A 5 -52.04 -32.51 -14.80
N THR A 6 -53.29 -32.15 -14.52
CA THR A 6 -53.71 -30.87 -13.91
C THR A 6 -54.76 -31.10 -12.82
N THR A 7 -55.30 -30.01 -12.25
CA THR A 7 -56.43 -29.91 -11.28
C THR A 7 -56.05 -29.98 -9.79
N HIS A 8 -56.72 -29.29 -8.84
CA HIS A 8 -57.92 -28.44 -8.93
C HIS A 8 -58.04 -27.41 -7.76
N LYS A 9 -58.68 -26.25 -8.04
CA LYS A 9 -59.71 -25.50 -7.25
C LYS A 9 -59.62 -25.30 -5.71
N MET A 10 -60.24 -24.29 -5.07
CA MET A 10 -60.63 -22.90 -5.42
C MET A 10 -61.27 -22.22 -4.18
N TRP A 11 -61.12 -20.89 -4.03
CA TRP A 11 -62.03 -19.95 -3.32
C TRP A 11 -62.54 -20.22 -1.87
N LYS A 12 -62.37 -19.21 -1.01
CA LYS A 12 -63.49 -18.34 -0.59
C LYS A 12 -63.02 -17.05 0.10
N SER A 13 -63.82 -15.99 -0.04
CA SER A 13 -63.71 -14.72 0.69
C SER A 13 -64.82 -14.59 1.73
N LEU A 14 -64.65 -13.76 2.77
CA LEU A 14 -65.63 -12.75 3.26
C LEU A 14 -65.17 -12.04 4.55
N ARG A 15 -65.23 -10.71 4.55
CA ARG A 15 -65.48 -9.84 5.73
C ARG A 15 -67.02 -9.87 6.03
N PRO A 16 -67.61 -9.42 7.17
CA PRO A 16 -67.20 -8.18 7.88
C PRO A 16 -67.61 -7.97 9.39
N ARG A 17 -67.23 -6.78 9.95
CA ARG A 17 -67.92 -6.03 11.06
C ARG A 17 -67.90 -6.69 12.47
N ASN A 18 -68.09 -6.00 13.61
CA ASN A 18 -68.22 -4.55 13.90
C ASN A 18 -67.91 -4.20 15.38
N CYS A 19 -67.82 -2.89 15.68
CA CYS A 19 -68.07 -2.23 16.98
C CYS A 19 -67.07 -2.43 18.15
N SER A 20 -66.86 -1.47 19.07
CA SER A 20 -67.31 -0.05 19.11
C SER A 20 -66.62 0.80 20.20
N GLN A 21 -66.25 2.05 19.86
CA GLN A 21 -66.26 3.29 20.70
C GLN A 21 -65.38 3.32 21.98
N SER A 22 -64.89 4.47 22.52
CA SER A 22 -65.09 5.91 22.22
C SER A 22 -63.76 6.67 22.51
N VAL A 23 -63.26 7.59 21.67
CA VAL A 23 -63.55 9.05 21.59
C VAL A 23 -63.13 9.88 22.82
N LEU A 24 -62.14 10.80 22.68
CA LEU A 24 -62.32 12.28 22.64
C LEU A 24 -61.00 13.08 22.42
N LYS A 25 -61.06 14.18 21.63
CA LYS A 25 -60.27 15.45 21.56
C LYS A 25 -58.85 15.54 22.18
N MET A 26 -57.77 16.05 21.54
CA MET A 26 -57.50 17.24 20.68
C MET A 26 -56.75 18.39 21.42
N ALA A 27 -55.62 18.79 20.81
CA ALA A 27 -55.12 20.18 20.61
C ALA A 27 -54.46 21.01 21.75
N THR A 28 -53.23 21.48 21.43
CA THR A 28 -52.64 22.84 21.67
C THR A 28 -52.51 23.45 23.07
N GLY A 29 -51.37 24.11 23.34
CA GLY A 29 -51.30 25.25 24.29
C GLY A 29 -49.96 25.41 25.02
N ALA A 30 -49.20 26.46 24.73
CA ALA A 30 -47.88 26.74 25.30
C ALA A 30 -47.91 27.60 26.59
N VAL A 31 -46.82 27.53 27.41
CA VAL A 31 -46.26 28.66 28.23
C VAL A 31 -47.17 29.09 29.44
N PRO A 32 -46.76 29.90 30.48
CA PRO A 32 -45.51 30.62 30.82
C PRO A 32 -44.94 30.39 32.27
N ALA A 33 -43.92 31.22 32.62
CA ALA A 33 -43.56 31.77 33.96
C ALA A 33 -42.91 30.84 35.03
N SER A 34 -41.79 31.14 35.72
CA SER A 34 -41.03 32.37 36.13
C SER A 34 -41.41 32.99 37.49
N PHE A 35 -40.46 33.11 38.44
CA PHE A 35 -40.37 34.22 39.41
C PHE A 35 -38.97 34.33 40.10
N THR A 36 -38.68 35.57 40.52
CA THR A 36 -37.59 36.18 41.32
C THR A 36 -37.18 35.50 42.65
N GLY A 37 -36.08 35.85 43.36
CA GLY A 37 -34.97 36.80 43.13
C GLY A 37 -34.58 37.70 44.34
N ILE A 38 -33.39 38.35 44.30
CA ILE A 38 -33.00 39.65 44.93
C ILE A 38 -32.40 39.72 46.39
N LYS A 39 -31.34 40.57 46.55
CA LYS A 39 -30.80 41.34 47.74
C LYS A 39 -29.66 40.82 48.67
N SER A 40 -28.41 41.13 48.28
CA SER A 40 -27.42 42.07 48.92
C SER A 40 -27.16 42.15 50.45
N ARG A 41 -25.86 42.26 50.82
CA ARG A 41 -25.30 43.35 51.67
C ARG A 41 -23.76 43.42 51.67
N ASP A 42 -23.20 44.62 51.90
CA ASP A 42 -21.76 44.95 51.95
C ASP A 42 -21.23 45.21 53.38
N HIS A 43 -19.90 45.11 53.60
CA HIS A 43 -19.05 46.26 54.00
C HIS A 43 -17.53 45.93 54.16
N HIS A 44 -16.71 46.83 53.57
CA HIS A 44 -15.33 47.28 53.84
C HIS A 44 -14.24 46.45 54.59
N GLY A 45 -13.03 46.50 54.04
CA GLY A 45 -11.74 46.38 54.76
C GLY A 45 -10.52 46.67 53.86
N LEU A 46 -9.77 47.74 54.14
CA LEU A 46 -8.52 48.21 53.46
C LEU A 46 -7.48 47.09 53.25
N GLY A 47 -6.55 47.09 52.29
CA GLY A 47 -6.07 48.05 51.25
C GLY A 47 -4.68 47.56 50.78
N PHE A 48 -4.00 47.98 49.70
CA PHE A 48 -4.15 49.04 48.68
C PHE A 48 -3.71 48.40 47.30
N ALA A 49 -3.13 48.99 46.23
CA ALA A 49 -2.67 50.35 45.88
C ALA A 49 -2.50 50.53 44.33
N ILE A 50 -2.65 51.77 43.84
CA ILE A 50 -2.17 52.36 42.56
C ILE A 50 -2.77 51.82 41.23
N SER A 51 -3.00 52.77 40.31
CA SER A 51 -3.77 52.73 39.04
C SER A 51 -2.84 52.66 37.79
N PRO A 52 -3.28 52.67 36.50
CA PRO A 52 -4.56 53.20 35.97
C PRO A 52 -5.35 52.40 34.89
N GLU A 53 -6.67 52.54 35.00
CA GLU A 53 -7.72 52.87 34.00
C GLU A 53 -7.76 52.32 32.55
N PHE A 54 -9.01 52.12 32.10
CA PHE A 54 -9.49 51.79 30.75
C PHE A 54 -9.49 52.99 29.78
N VAL A 55 -9.65 52.75 28.46
CA VAL A 55 -10.86 53.16 27.68
C VAL A 55 -10.85 52.74 26.18
N LYS A 56 -11.99 52.19 25.73
CA LYS A 56 -12.56 52.06 24.35
C LYS A 56 -11.72 51.51 23.16
N VAL A 57 -11.98 50.23 22.87
CA VAL A 57 -12.50 49.67 21.59
C VAL A 57 -12.56 50.60 20.36
N SER A 58 -11.93 50.18 19.25
CA SER A 58 -12.55 50.24 17.90
C SER A 58 -11.99 49.20 16.89
N ASN A 59 -12.90 48.67 16.07
CA ASN A 59 -12.81 47.94 14.80
C ASN A 59 -11.50 47.26 14.30
N LEU A 60 -11.58 45.93 14.20
CA LEU A 60 -11.27 45.09 13.01
C LEU A 60 -10.22 45.58 11.99
N GLN A 61 -9.04 44.93 12.00
CA GLN A 61 -8.33 44.51 10.79
C GLN A 61 -7.83 43.07 10.92
N ARG A 62 -7.61 42.39 9.79
CA ARG A 62 -7.23 40.96 9.69
C ARG A 62 -5.70 40.76 9.61
N VAL A 63 -5.31 39.48 9.73
CA VAL A 63 -4.05 38.85 9.29
C VAL A 63 -2.80 39.07 10.15
N LYS A 64 -2.38 38.02 10.88
CA LYS A 64 -1.17 37.21 10.59
C LYS A 64 -1.00 36.10 11.64
N PHE A 65 -1.11 34.83 11.23
CA PHE A 65 -0.66 33.70 12.05
C PHE A 65 0.88 33.68 12.11
N ARG A 66 1.43 33.33 13.27
CA ARG A 66 2.88 33.30 13.54
C ARG A 66 3.31 31.84 13.69
N ARG A 67 4.23 31.36 12.84
CA ARG A 67 4.73 29.97 12.90
C ARG A 67 5.45 29.73 14.25
N THR A 68 5.04 28.71 14.99
CA THR A 68 5.65 28.32 16.28
C THR A 68 6.81 27.36 16.06
N LYS A 69 8.07 27.77 16.30
CA LYS A 69 9.15 26.82 16.54
C LYS A 69 9.02 26.28 17.97
N VAL A 70 8.87 24.97 18.12
CA VAL A 70 8.96 24.28 19.42
C VAL A 70 10.37 23.68 19.53
N THR A 71 11.03 23.89 20.67
CA THR A 71 12.41 23.41 20.91
C THR A 71 12.44 22.65 22.22
N VAL A 72 12.93 21.40 22.21
CA VAL A 72 12.85 20.48 23.37
C VAL A 72 14.26 20.00 23.78
N ILE A 73 14.80 20.60 24.85
CA ILE A 73 16.15 20.41 25.42
C ILE A 73 16.02 20.74 26.93
N ARG A 74 16.51 20.00 27.94
CA ARG A 74 17.41 18.83 28.06
C ARG A 74 16.95 17.94 29.24
N ASN A 75 17.40 16.69 29.36
CA ASN A 75 18.48 16.29 30.29
C ASN A 75 18.84 14.79 30.09
N SER A 76 20.07 14.32 30.27
CA SER A 76 21.32 15.02 30.60
C SER A 76 22.57 14.22 30.15
N GLN A 77 23.70 14.92 29.99
CA GLN A 77 25.06 14.38 29.83
C GLN A 77 25.36 13.41 28.65
N ASN A 78 25.42 13.95 27.44
CA ASN A 78 26.57 13.70 26.54
C ASN A 78 26.73 14.83 25.50
N PRO A 79 27.93 15.40 25.28
CA PRO A 79 28.13 16.49 24.32
C PRO A 79 28.53 15.96 22.94
N GLY A 80 27.58 15.36 22.21
CA GLY A 80 27.88 14.68 20.94
C GLY A 80 26.65 14.19 20.18
N SER A 81 25.63 15.03 20.03
CA SER A 81 24.44 14.74 19.24
C SER A 81 23.98 15.97 18.48
N GLU A 82 23.80 15.86 17.17
CA GLU A 82 23.19 16.89 16.33
C GLU A 82 21.76 17.16 16.82
N THR A 83 21.42 18.43 17.03
CA THR A 83 20.07 18.80 17.50
C THR A 83 19.08 18.70 16.35
N ALA A 84 18.23 17.68 16.36
CA ALA A 84 17.19 17.49 15.36
C ALA A 84 16.20 18.68 15.34
N GLU A 85 16.24 19.48 14.27
CA GLU A 85 15.20 20.49 14.03
C GLU A 85 13.90 19.80 13.59
N LEU A 86 12.80 20.11 14.29
CA LEU A 86 11.45 19.74 13.90
C LEU A 86 10.89 20.79 12.93
N ALA A 87 10.46 20.33 11.75
CA ALA A 87 9.72 21.12 10.79
C ALA A 87 8.32 20.52 10.58
N PRO A 88 7.29 21.33 10.29
CA PRO A 88 6.04 20.82 9.73
C PRO A 88 6.34 20.11 8.42
N ALA A 89 5.70 18.97 8.16
CA ALA A 89 5.90 18.23 6.91
C ALA A 89 5.67 19.15 5.69
N SER A 90 4.51 19.80 5.63
CA SER A 90 4.11 20.75 4.59
C SER A 90 3.44 21.99 5.21
N GLU A 91 3.27 23.06 4.43
CA GLU A 91 2.58 24.26 4.90
C GLU A 91 1.07 23.97 5.10
N GLY A 92 0.67 23.84 6.37
CA GLY A 92 -0.68 23.43 6.79
C GLY A 92 -0.74 22.06 7.47
N SER A 93 0.31 21.25 7.42
CA SER A 93 0.34 19.96 8.14
C SER A 93 0.65 20.15 9.64
N PRO A 94 -0.11 19.52 10.56
CA PRO A 94 0.20 19.50 11.98
C PRO A 94 1.33 18.52 12.33
N LEU A 95 1.71 17.63 11.40
CA LEU A 95 2.77 16.64 11.62
C LEU A 95 4.14 17.31 11.59
N LEU A 96 4.69 17.56 12.78
CA LEU A 96 6.12 17.78 12.97
C LEU A 96 6.84 16.45 12.79
N VAL A 97 7.58 16.28 11.69
CA VAL A 97 8.37 15.08 11.43
C VAL A 97 9.85 15.46 11.30
N PRO A 98 10.77 14.86 12.06
CA PRO A 98 12.20 15.11 11.89
C PRO A 98 12.69 14.69 10.50
N ARG A 99 13.64 15.42 9.91
CA ARG A 99 14.46 14.90 8.77
C ARG A 99 15.51 13.90 9.28
N GLN A 100 15.07 12.75 9.78
CA GLN A 100 15.93 11.76 10.42
C GLN A 100 16.31 10.58 9.52
N LYS A 101 17.53 10.07 9.76
CA LYS A 101 18.07 8.85 9.17
C LYS A 101 17.19 7.65 9.50
N TYR A 102 16.58 7.06 8.46
CA TYR A 102 15.71 5.88 8.56
C TYR A 102 16.32 4.59 7.97
N CYS A 103 17.40 4.71 7.21
CA CYS A 103 18.18 3.62 6.59
C CYS A 103 19.68 3.85 6.87
N GLU A 104 20.55 2.87 6.64
CA GLU A 104 22.00 3.07 6.90
C GLU A 104 22.67 3.99 5.88
N SER A 105 22.19 3.97 4.63
CA SER A 105 22.57 4.88 3.56
C SER A 105 21.38 5.16 2.64
N ILE A 106 21.32 6.38 2.11
CA ILE A 106 20.36 6.84 1.09
C ILE A 106 20.86 6.62 -0.34
N HIS A 107 22.11 6.20 -0.51
CA HIS A 107 22.79 6.05 -1.81
C HIS A 107 23.31 4.62 -2.06
N LYS A 108 23.19 3.69 -1.09
CA LYS A 108 23.42 2.26 -1.29
C LYS A 108 22.62 1.38 -0.32
N THR A 109 22.20 0.20 -0.76
CA THR A 109 21.55 -0.80 0.11
C THR A 109 22.56 -1.34 1.12
N VAL A 110 22.32 -1.07 2.41
CA VAL A 110 23.07 -1.61 3.55
C VAL A 110 22.07 -1.98 4.63
N ARG A 111 22.10 -3.23 5.12
CA ARG A 111 21.15 -3.68 6.15
C ARG A 111 21.32 -2.89 7.45
N ARG A 112 20.21 -2.37 7.97
CA ARG A 112 20.14 -1.75 9.31
C ARG A 112 20.66 -2.70 10.38
N LYS A 113 21.47 -2.18 11.31
CA LYS A 113 21.89 -2.96 12.47
C LYS A 113 20.70 -3.20 13.41
N THR A 114 20.46 -4.46 13.74
CA THR A 114 19.38 -4.91 14.64
C THR A 114 19.87 -6.03 15.55
N ARG A 115 19.36 -6.07 16.79
CA ARG A 115 19.67 -7.14 17.76
C ARG A 115 19.14 -8.49 17.29
N THR A 116 19.82 -9.57 17.69
CA THR A 116 19.29 -10.92 17.52
C THR A 116 18.12 -11.16 18.47
N VAL A 117 17.00 -11.65 17.93
CA VAL A 117 15.81 -12.13 18.64
C VAL A 117 15.66 -13.62 18.36
N MET A 118 15.44 -14.43 19.41
CA MET A 118 15.32 -15.89 19.29
C MET A 118 13.86 -16.32 19.26
N VAL A 119 13.46 -16.96 18.17
CA VAL A 119 12.13 -17.52 17.93
C VAL A 119 12.25 -19.05 17.97
N GLY A 120 12.17 -19.63 19.16
CA GLY A 120 12.52 -21.05 19.35
C GLY A 120 14.00 -21.27 19.03
N ASN A 121 14.28 -22.15 18.06
CA ASN A 121 15.62 -22.40 17.52
C ASN A 121 16.03 -21.42 16.39
N VAL A 122 15.12 -20.58 15.88
CA VAL A 122 15.40 -19.67 14.76
C VAL A 122 15.87 -18.30 15.26
N ALA A 123 17.08 -17.90 14.87
CA ALA A 123 17.64 -16.58 15.12
C ALA A 123 17.25 -15.57 14.03
N LEU A 124 16.83 -14.38 14.45
CA LEU A 124 16.26 -13.32 13.61
C LEU A 124 16.92 -11.98 13.94
N GLY A 125 17.49 -11.30 12.95
CA GLY A 125 18.15 -9.99 13.11
C GLY A 125 19.18 -9.70 12.02
N SER A 126 19.96 -8.63 12.19
CA SER A 126 20.91 -8.12 11.18
C SER A 126 22.07 -9.05 10.83
N GLU A 127 22.36 -10.02 11.70
CA GLU A 127 23.43 -11.02 11.54
C GLU A 127 22.94 -12.33 10.91
N HIS A 128 21.63 -12.44 10.66
CA HIS A 128 20.97 -13.67 10.18
C HIS A 128 20.32 -13.44 8.81
N PRO A 129 20.06 -14.49 8.01
CA PRO A 129 19.22 -14.39 6.83
C PRO A 129 17.82 -13.83 7.16
N ILE A 130 17.22 -13.12 6.21
CA ILE A 130 15.85 -12.63 6.32
C ILE A 130 14.90 -13.83 6.37
N ARG A 131 14.23 -14.03 7.51
CA ARG A 131 13.43 -15.24 7.78
C ARG A 131 12.08 -15.22 7.06
N ILE A 132 11.70 -16.33 6.43
CA ILE A 132 10.44 -16.51 5.71
C ILE A 132 9.36 -17.01 6.68
N GLN A 133 8.17 -16.39 6.66
CA GLN A 133 7.01 -16.84 7.44
C GLN A 133 5.74 -16.88 6.62
N THR A 134 4.88 -17.85 6.92
CA THR A 134 3.51 -17.98 6.40
C THR A 134 2.51 -18.21 7.56
N MET A 135 1.23 -18.42 7.28
CA MET A 135 0.18 -18.64 8.29
C MET A 135 -0.78 -19.76 7.88
N THR A 136 -1.18 -20.64 8.80
CA THR A 136 -2.14 -21.70 8.51
C THR A 136 -3.54 -21.17 8.20
N THR A 137 -4.20 -21.83 7.25
CA THR A 137 -5.60 -21.60 6.87
C THR A 137 -6.57 -22.59 7.51
N THR A 138 -6.07 -23.70 8.06
CA THR A 138 -6.87 -24.67 8.81
C THR A 138 -7.50 -24.10 10.07
N ASP A 139 -8.70 -24.56 10.40
CA ASP A 139 -9.28 -24.40 11.74
C ASP A 139 -8.36 -25.05 12.77
N THR A 140 -7.87 -24.26 13.72
CA THR A 140 -6.89 -24.71 14.73
C THR A 140 -7.46 -25.72 15.73
N LYS A 141 -8.79 -25.92 15.75
CA LYS A 141 -9.41 -27.06 16.46
C LYS A 141 -9.20 -28.39 15.75
N ASP A 142 -8.95 -28.39 14.44
CA ASP A 142 -8.49 -29.57 13.71
C ASP A 142 -6.97 -29.71 13.86
N VAL A 143 -6.58 -30.43 14.91
CA VAL A 143 -5.18 -30.75 15.21
C VAL A 143 -4.54 -31.52 14.04
N ALA A 144 -5.27 -32.44 13.39
CA ALA A 144 -4.71 -33.30 12.35
C ALA A 144 -4.40 -32.50 11.08
N ALA A 145 -5.37 -31.76 10.56
CA ALA A 145 -5.19 -30.91 9.38
C ALA A 145 -4.17 -29.80 9.63
N THR A 146 -4.17 -29.20 10.83
CA THR A 146 -3.20 -28.14 11.17
C THR A 146 -1.77 -28.69 11.30
N VAL A 147 -1.58 -29.87 11.89
CA VAL A 147 -0.26 -30.54 11.92
C VAL A 147 0.22 -30.87 10.51
N GLU A 148 -0.66 -31.39 9.64
CA GLU A 148 -0.29 -31.71 8.26
C GLU A 148 0.09 -30.45 7.45
N GLN A 149 -0.69 -29.37 7.53
CA GLN A 149 -0.36 -28.12 6.85
C GLN A 149 0.95 -27.51 7.37
N VAL A 150 1.21 -27.55 8.69
CA VAL A 150 2.49 -27.10 9.26
C VAL A 150 3.67 -27.95 8.75
N MET A 151 3.49 -29.26 8.56
CA MET A 151 4.52 -30.12 7.95
C MET A 151 4.80 -29.70 6.51
N ARG A 152 3.78 -29.58 5.65
CA ARG A 152 3.96 -29.18 4.23
C ARG A 152 4.65 -27.81 4.10
N ILE A 153 4.26 -26.85 4.95
CA ILE A 153 4.89 -25.52 5.03
C ILE A 153 6.38 -25.62 5.43
N ALA A 154 6.72 -26.49 6.37
CA ALA A 154 8.11 -26.72 6.79
C ALA A 154 8.93 -27.44 5.72
N ASP A 155 8.34 -28.43 5.04
CA ASP A 155 8.97 -29.18 3.94
C ASP A 155 9.26 -28.29 2.73
N GLN A 156 8.44 -27.27 2.48
CA GLN A 156 8.70 -26.22 1.50
C GLN A 156 9.72 -25.16 1.96
N GLY A 157 10.22 -25.23 3.20
CA GLY A 157 11.32 -24.41 3.70
C GLY A 157 10.94 -23.01 4.20
N ALA A 158 9.76 -22.85 4.82
CA ALA A 158 9.51 -21.69 5.68
C ALA A 158 10.33 -21.80 6.98
N ASP A 159 10.82 -20.67 7.53
CA ASP A 159 11.54 -20.69 8.82
C ASP A 159 10.58 -20.79 10.02
N ILE A 160 9.39 -20.19 9.92
CA ILE A 160 8.47 -19.96 11.05
C ILE A 160 7.01 -20.04 10.56
N VAL A 161 6.11 -20.70 11.30
CA VAL A 161 4.68 -20.80 10.96
C VAL A 161 3.80 -20.08 11.97
N ARG A 162 2.81 -19.31 11.50
CA ARG A 162 1.81 -18.66 12.35
C ARG A 162 0.48 -19.41 12.33
N ILE A 163 -0.17 -19.51 13.49
CA ILE A 163 -1.46 -20.20 13.69
C ILE A 163 -2.41 -19.23 14.41
N THR A 164 -3.69 -19.23 14.04
CA THR A 164 -4.71 -18.38 14.69
C THR A 164 -5.18 -18.98 16.02
N VAL A 165 -5.29 -18.16 17.07
CA VAL A 165 -5.80 -18.65 18.37
C VAL A 165 -6.83 -17.65 18.91
N GLN A 166 -8.11 -17.96 18.71
CA GLN A 166 -9.22 -17.07 19.08
C GLN A 166 -9.72 -17.30 20.51
N GLY A 167 -9.61 -18.52 21.03
CA GLY A 167 -10.25 -18.91 22.28
C GLY A 167 -9.54 -20.05 22.99
N LYS A 168 -10.21 -20.59 24.02
CA LYS A 168 -9.63 -21.64 24.86
C LYS A 168 -9.44 -22.96 24.12
N LYS A 169 -10.38 -23.36 23.25
CA LYS A 169 -10.31 -24.65 22.54
C LYS A 169 -9.14 -24.69 21.56
N GLU A 170 -8.89 -23.58 20.88
CA GLU A 170 -7.77 -23.39 19.98
C GLU A 170 -6.46 -23.38 20.77
N ALA A 171 -6.43 -22.74 21.95
CA ALA A 171 -5.28 -22.75 22.84
C ALA A 171 -4.99 -24.11 23.49
N ASP A 172 -6.02 -24.94 23.73
CA ASP A 172 -5.89 -26.32 24.17
C ASP A 172 -5.27 -27.16 23.02
N ALA A 173 -5.85 -27.09 21.82
CA ALA A 173 -5.35 -27.75 20.62
C ALA A 173 -3.90 -27.36 20.22
N CYS A 174 -3.46 -26.14 20.54
CA CYS A 174 -2.06 -25.71 20.34
C CYS A 174 -1.04 -26.61 21.06
N PHE A 175 -1.36 -27.18 22.23
CA PHE A 175 -0.47 -28.14 22.89
C PHE A 175 -0.37 -29.44 22.09
N ASP A 176 -1.51 -29.97 21.64
CA ASP A 176 -1.57 -31.23 20.89
C ASP A 176 -0.90 -31.09 19.51
N ILE A 177 -1.05 -29.94 18.84
CA ILE A 177 -0.33 -29.58 17.61
C ILE A 177 1.19 -29.59 17.84
N LYS A 178 1.69 -28.86 18.85
CA LYS A 178 3.14 -28.79 19.13
C LYS A 178 3.70 -30.16 19.52
N ASN A 179 2.98 -30.93 20.35
CA ASN A 179 3.36 -32.29 20.74
C ASN A 179 3.42 -33.24 19.53
N SER A 180 2.41 -33.20 18.65
CA SER A 180 2.34 -34.04 17.46
C SER A 180 3.47 -33.74 16.46
N LEU A 181 3.79 -32.45 16.27
CA LEU A 181 4.91 -32.03 15.42
C LEU A 181 6.26 -32.52 15.97
N VAL A 182 6.51 -32.36 17.28
CA VAL A 182 7.73 -32.85 17.93
C VAL A 182 7.84 -34.38 17.86
N GLN A 183 6.74 -35.12 18.05
CA GLN A 183 6.71 -36.59 17.87
C GLN A 183 7.01 -37.02 16.43
N LYS A 184 6.67 -36.18 15.44
CA LYS A 184 7.00 -36.35 14.02
C LYS A 184 8.38 -35.78 13.64
N ASN A 185 9.16 -35.29 14.60
CA ASN A 185 10.46 -34.61 14.45
C ASN A 185 10.42 -33.25 13.70
N TYR A 186 9.25 -32.62 13.58
CA TYR A 186 9.09 -31.27 13.05
C TYR A 186 9.30 -30.23 14.15
N ASN A 187 10.46 -29.58 14.11
CA ASN A 187 10.91 -28.61 15.12
C ASN A 187 10.75 -27.14 14.68
N ILE A 188 9.85 -26.87 13.73
CA ILE A 188 9.60 -25.51 13.24
C ILE A 188 8.95 -24.63 14.33
N PRO A 189 9.41 -23.38 14.55
CA PRO A 189 8.80 -22.48 15.53
C PRO A 189 7.38 -22.07 15.18
N LEU A 190 6.51 -22.07 16.18
CA LEU A 190 5.10 -21.70 16.06
C LEU A 190 4.82 -20.33 16.67
N VAL A 191 4.03 -19.52 15.96
CA VAL A 191 3.59 -18.18 16.37
C VAL A 191 2.09 -18.17 16.62
N ALA A 192 1.65 -17.75 17.80
CA ALA A 192 0.22 -17.58 18.08
C ALA A 192 -0.26 -16.18 17.65
N ASP A 193 -1.31 -16.12 16.82
CA ASP A 193 -1.90 -14.85 16.34
C ASP A 193 -3.09 -14.40 17.19
N ILE A 194 -2.79 -13.79 18.35
CA ILE A 194 -3.81 -13.39 19.32
C ILE A 194 -4.50 -12.08 18.90
N HIS A 195 -5.82 -12.06 19.07
CA HIS A 195 -6.67 -10.87 18.99
C HIS A 195 -7.68 -10.93 20.16
N PHE A 196 -7.97 -9.81 20.84
CA PHE A 196 -9.02 -9.67 21.87
C PHE A 196 -8.97 -10.59 23.11
N ALA A 197 -7.89 -11.35 23.35
CA ALA A 197 -7.89 -12.43 24.36
C ALA A 197 -6.57 -12.57 25.16
N PRO A 198 -6.28 -11.69 26.14
CA PRO A 198 -5.10 -11.82 27.01
C PRO A 198 -4.96 -13.18 27.74
N PRO A 199 -6.02 -13.81 28.29
CA PRO A 199 -5.90 -15.14 28.92
C PRO A 199 -5.49 -16.26 27.95
N VAL A 200 -5.85 -16.12 26.67
CA VAL A 200 -5.47 -17.06 25.60
C VAL A 200 -3.98 -16.89 25.27
N ALA A 201 -3.49 -15.66 25.15
CA ALA A 201 -2.06 -15.36 24.98
C ALA A 201 -1.21 -15.97 26.12
N LEU A 202 -1.67 -15.77 27.37
CA LEU A 202 -1.03 -16.35 28.55
C LEU A 202 -0.97 -17.87 28.46
N ARG A 203 -2.04 -18.55 28.02
CA ARG A 203 -2.06 -20.01 27.89
C ARG A 203 -1.07 -20.52 26.84
N VAL A 204 -1.11 -20.01 25.62
CA VAL A 204 -0.25 -20.55 24.54
C VAL A 204 1.23 -20.17 24.66
N SER A 205 1.59 -19.15 25.45
CA SER A 205 3.00 -18.84 25.75
C SER A 205 3.77 -20.00 26.44
N GLU A 206 3.05 -20.98 27.00
CA GLU A 206 3.66 -22.18 27.57
C GLU A 206 4.15 -23.16 26.50
N CYS A 207 3.45 -23.29 25.36
CA CYS A 207 3.75 -24.29 24.31
C CYS A 207 4.32 -23.72 23.01
N PHE A 208 3.97 -22.48 22.64
CA PHE A 208 4.42 -21.83 21.39
C PHE A 208 5.63 -20.94 21.61
N ASP A 209 6.45 -20.81 20.56
CA ASP A 209 7.76 -20.19 20.59
C ASP A 209 7.68 -18.65 20.53
N LYS A 210 6.57 -18.11 19.99
CA LYS A 210 6.34 -16.66 19.84
C LYS A 210 4.87 -16.29 19.95
N ILE A 211 4.59 -15.14 20.56
CA ILE A 211 3.25 -14.53 20.61
C ILE A 211 3.19 -13.31 19.71
N ARG A 212 2.17 -13.19 18.84
CA ARG A 212 1.80 -11.91 18.22
C ARG A 212 0.77 -11.22 19.09
N VAL A 213 1.00 -9.94 19.33
CA VAL A 213 0.06 -9.00 19.93
C VAL A 213 -0.27 -7.91 18.91
N ASN A 214 -1.54 -7.51 18.81
CA ASN A 214 -1.95 -6.33 18.07
C ASN A 214 -2.34 -5.25 19.09
N PRO A 215 -1.59 -4.13 19.17
CA PRO A 215 -1.85 -3.07 20.14
C PRO A 215 -3.32 -2.65 20.26
N GLY A 216 -3.93 -2.20 19.16
CA GLY A 216 -5.29 -1.65 19.15
C GLY A 216 -6.45 -2.67 19.32
N ASN A 217 -6.16 -3.90 19.74
CA ASN A 217 -7.18 -4.87 20.19
C ASN A 217 -6.67 -5.93 21.19
N PHE A 218 -5.61 -5.64 21.94
CA PHE A 218 -5.15 -6.58 22.99
C PHE A 218 -5.75 -6.25 24.37
N ALA A 219 -5.53 -5.03 24.85
CA ALA A 219 -6.19 -4.49 26.04
C ALA A 219 -7.43 -3.67 25.65
N ASP A 220 -7.31 -2.85 24.60
CA ASP A 220 -8.41 -2.05 24.07
C ASP A 220 -9.59 -2.94 23.61
N ARG A 221 -10.82 -2.41 23.78
CA ARG A 221 -12.01 -2.97 23.13
C ARG A 221 -11.90 -2.80 21.61
N ARG A 222 -12.72 -3.54 20.86
CA ARG A 222 -12.84 -3.32 19.41
C ARG A 222 -13.23 -1.86 19.13
N ALA A 223 -12.42 -1.20 18.32
CA ALA A 223 -12.69 0.14 17.81
C ALA A 223 -14.11 0.24 17.23
N GLN A 224 -14.83 1.28 17.64
CA GLN A 224 -16.16 1.61 17.12
C GLN A 224 -16.11 2.71 16.06
N PHE A 225 -14.93 3.29 15.84
CA PHE A 225 -14.66 4.43 14.95
C PHE A 225 -15.39 5.72 15.38
N GLU A 226 -15.68 5.85 16.68
CA GLU A 226 -16.22 7.07 17.28
C GLU A 226 -15.08 8.04 17.60
N THR A 227 -15.22 9.31 17.18
CA THR A 227 -14.29 10.37 17.58
C THR A 227 -14.63 10.79 19.01
N LEU A 228 -13.73 10.54 19.95
CA LEU A 228 -13.92 10.86 21.37
C LEU A 228 -12.97 11.99 21.78
N GLU A 229 -13.48 12.99 22.48
CA GLU A 229 -12.64 14.01 23.12
C GLU A 229 -12.03 13.42 24.40
N TYR A 230 -10.75 13.05 24.35
CA TYR A 230 -9.97 12.61 25.50
C TYR A 230 -9.33 13.80 26.20
N THR A 231 -9.31 13.78 27.54
CA THR A 231 -8.36 14.61 28.30
C THR A 231 -7.02 13.89 28.45
N GLU A 232 -5.95 14.64 28.74
CA GLU A 232 -4.62 14.06 29.02
C GLU A 232 -4.66 13.06 30.18
N GLU A 233 -5.50 13.32 31.20
CA GLU A 233 -5.69 12.38 32.31
C GLU A 233 -6.33 11.06 31.85
N ASP A 234 -7.26 11.11 30.88
CA ASP A 234 -7.96 9.92 30.40
C ASP A 234 -7.08 9.07 29.48
N TYR A 235 -6.27 9.72 28.63
CA TYR A 235 -5.23 9.02 27.87
C TYR A 235 -4.21 8.33 28.80
N GLN A 236 -3.78 9.00 29.88
CA GLN A 236 -2.89 8.39 30.88
C GLN A 236 -3.54 7.20 31.63
N LYS A 237 -4.83 7.28 31.98
CA LYS A 237 -5.58 6.15 32.58
C LYS A 237 -5.64 4.94 31.65
N GLU A 238 -5.82 5.15 30.35
CA GLU A 238 -5.81 4.07 29.35
C GLU A 238 -4.41 3.45 29.20
N LEU A 239 -3.33 4.24 29.22
CA LEU A 239 -1.96 3.71 29.24
C LEU A 239 -1.68 2.84 30.48
N GLU A 240 -2.18 3.24 31.65
CA GLU A 240 -2.09 2.44 32.88
C GLU A 240 -2.90 1.15 32.80
N HIS A 241 -4.08 1.18 32.16
CA HIS A 241 -4.87 -0.03 31.91
C HIS A 241 -4.16 -1.00 30.96
N ILE A 242 -3.58 -0.48 29.86
CA ILE A 242 -2.77 -1.27 28.92
C ILE A 242 -1.58 -1.91 29.64
N GLU A 243 -0.86 -1.18 30.51
CA GLU A 243 0.24 -1.75 31.29
C GLU A 243 -0.24 -2.89 32.22
N GLN A 244 -1.35 -2.71 32.93
CA GLN A 244 -1.91 -3.73 33.82
C GLN A 244 -2.31 -5.02 33.08
N VAL A 245 -2.92 -4.90 31.89
CA VAL A 245 -3.39 -6.05 31.10
C VAL A 245 -2.23 -6.74 30.36
N PHE A 246 -1.21 -6.00 29.94
CA PHE A 246 -0.11 -6.51 29.12
C PHE A 246 1.07 -7.05 29.93
N THR A 247 1.37 -6.48 31.11
CA THR A 247 2.49 -6.90 31.97
C THR A 247 2.55 -8.41 32.23
N PRO A 248 1.46 -9.11 32.60
CA PRO A 248 1.50 -10.56 32.84
C PRO A 248 1.95 -11.38 31.63
N LEU A 249 1.67 -10.91 30.41
CA LEU A 249 2.13 -11.57 29.18
C LEU A 249 3.62 -11.33 28.94
N VAL A 250 4.11 -10.12 29.20
CA VAL A 250 5.54 -9.77 29.08
C VAL A 250 6.38 -10.60 30.07
N GLU A 251 5.97 -10.64 31.34
CA GLU A 251 6.63 -11.46 32.38
C GLU A 251 6.64 -12.94 32.00
N LYS A 252 5.51 -13.47 31.49
CA LYS A 252 5.41 -14.87 31.09
C LYS A 252 6.26 -15.19 29.86
N CYS A 253 6.31 -14.31 28.86
CA CYS A 253 7.23 -14.44 27.73
C CYS A 253 8.68 -14.40 28.18
N LYS A 254 9.05 -13.52 29.12
CA LYS A 254 10.40 -13.45 29.73
C LYS A 254 10.74 -14.75 30.47
N LYS A 255 9.82 -15.28 31.29
CA LYS A 255 9.98 -16.54 32.04
C LYS A 255 10.21 -17.77 31.16
N TYR A 256 9.46 -17.91 30.06
CA TYR A 256 9.54 -19.07 29.16
C TYR A 256 10.46 -18.84 27.94
N GLY A 257 11.22 -17.74 27.90
CA GLY A 257 12.14 -17.42 26.80
C GLY A 257 11.45 -17.21 25.45
N ARG A 258 10.17 -16.82 25.43
CA ARG A 258 9.37 -16.67 24.20
C ARG A 258 9.69 -15.36 23.50
N ALA A 259 9.54 -15.34 22.19
CA ALA A 259 9.57 -14.09 21.42
C ALA A 259 8.20 -13.41 21.42
N MET A 260 8.19 -12.11 21.09
CA MET A 260 6.95 -11.39 20.78
C MET A 260 7.01 -10.70 19.40
N ARG A 261 5.85 -10.52 18.75
CA ARG A 261 5.65 -9.50 17.70
C ARG A 261 4.65 -8.48 18.20
N ILE A 262 5.09 -7.24 18.40
CA ILE A 262 4.20 -6.08 18.58
C ILE A 262 3.85 -5.61 17.17
N GLY A 263 2.63 -5.92 16.71
CA GLY A 263 2.29 -5.81 15.30
C GLY A 263 0.97 -5.09 15.06
N THR A 264 1.06 -3.81 14.76
CA THR A 264 -0.06 -2.93 14.39
C THR A 264 -0.45 -3.15 12.93
N ASN A 265 -1.75 -3.27 12.66
CA ASN A 265 -2.29 -3.13 11.30
C ASN A 265 -3.06 -1.81 11.19
N HIS A 266 -2.98 -1.12 10.05
CA HIS A 266 -3.60 0.18 9.79
C HIS A 266 -5.10 0.18 10.10
N GLY A 267 -5.84 -0.80 9.60
CA GLY A 267 -7.27 -0.93 9.88
C GLY A 267 -7.65 -1.24 11.34
N SER A 268 -6.69 -1.48 12.22
CA SER A 268 -6.92 -2.00 13.58
C SER A 268 -6.40 -1.09 14.70
N LEU A 269 -6.24 0.20 14.42
CA LEU A 269 -5.95 1.21 15.45
C LEU A 269 -7.14 1.32 16.43
N SER A 270 -6.83 1.50 17.72
CA SER A 270 -7.82 1.81 18.77
C SER A 270 -8.45 3.19 18.54
N ASP A 271 -9.71 3.40 18.94
CA ASP A 271 -10.39 4.71 18.87
C ASP A 271 -9.58 5.85 19.54
N ARG A 272 -8.85 5.53 20.62
CA ARG A 272 -7.90 6.41 21.32
C ARG A 272 -6.77 6.92 20.41
N ILE A 273 -5.98 6.00 19.83
CA ILE A 273 -4.95 6.33 18.84
C ILE A 273 -5.51 7.09 17.64
N MET A 274 -6.68 6.68 17.13
CA MET A 274 -7.34 7.38 16.01
C MET A 274 -7.73 8.81 16.37
N SER A 275 -8.21 9.06 17.60
CA SER A 275 -8.61 10.40 18.06
C SER A 275 -7.41 11.33 18.28
N TYR A 276 -6.26 10.81 18.72
CA TYR A 276 -5.03 11.59 18.94
C TYR A 276 -4.15 11.78 17.69
N TYR A 277 -4.00 10.74 16.87
CA TYR A 277 -3.00 10.70 15.78
C TYR A 277 -3.61 10.46 14.39
N GLY A 278 -4.93 10.28 14.29
CA GLY A 278 -5.63 9.93 13.06
C GLY A 278 -5.37 8.50 12.56
N ASP A 279 -6.06 8.15 11.48
CA ASP A 279 -5.81 6.95 10.68
C ASP A 279 -4.52 7.20 9.87
N SER A 280 -3.35 6.97 10.49
CA SER A 280 -2.07 7.49 9.98
C SER A 280 -0.83 6.64 10.33
N PRO A 281 0.28 6.78 9.57
CA PRO A 281 1.58 6.19 9.92
C PRO A 281 2.07 6.55 11.33
N ARG A 282 1.78 7.76 11.85
CA ARG A 282 2.18 8.13 13.23
C ARG A 282 1.34 7.37 14.26
N GLY A 283 0.04 7.23 14.04
CA GLY A 283 -0.83 6.41 14.89
C GLY A 283 -0.37 4.96 14.96
N MET A 284 0.03 4.38 13.80
CA MET A 284 0.58 3.02 13.76
C MET A 284 1.85 2.86 14.62
N VAL A 285 2.76 3.85 14.57
CA VAL A 285 4.03 3.85 15.33
C VAL A 285 3.79 4.01 16.83
N GLU A 286 3.02 5.01 17.26
CA GLU A 286 2.77 5.25 18.69
C GLU A 286 2.02 4.08 19.34
N SER A 287 1.04 3.50 18.64
CA SER A 287 0.31 2.31 19.12
C SER A 287 1.25 1.13 19.39
N ALA A 288 2.27 0.91 18.56
CA ALA A 288 3.30 -0.10 18.85
C ALA A 288 4.27 0.32 19.97
N PHE A 289 4.58 1.62 20.07
CA PHE A 289 5.52 2.16 21.05
C PHE A 289 4.97 2.16 22.48
N GLU A 290 3.67 2.35 22.69
CA GLU A 290 3.01 2.18 24.00
C GLU A 290 3.33 0.80 24.60
N TYR A 291 3.09 -0.26 23.82
CA TYR A 291 3.40 -1.64 24.23
C TYR A 291 4.93 -1.88 24.34
N ALA A 292 5.75 -1.30 23.46
CA ALA A 292 7.21 -1.46 23.52
C ALA A 292 7.84 -0.74 24.74
N ARG A 293 7.29 0.40 25.17
CA ARG A 293 7.67 1.11 26.40
C ARG A 293 7.46 0.21 27.61
N ILE A 294 6.33 -0.49 27.70
CA ILE A 294 6.04 -1.47 28.76
C ILE A 294 7.01 -2.65 28.71
N CYS A 295 7.27 -3.25 27.53
CA CYS A 295 8.27 -4.31 27.39
C CYS A 295 9.64 -3.88 27.93
N ARG A 296 10.09 -2.65 27.64
CA ARG A 296 11.37 -2.13 28.12
C ARG A 296 11.38 -1.80 29.61
N LYS A 297 10.27 -1.30 30.17
CA LYS A 297 10.09 -1.08 31.62
C LYS A 297 10.30 -2.37 32.42
N LEU A 298 9.95 -3.51 31.82
CA LEU A 298 10.08 -4.87 32.39
C LEU A 298 11.38 -5.59 31.95
N ASP A 299 12.31 -4.90 31.29
CA ASP A 299 13.55 -5.47 30.73
C ASP A 299 13.28 -6.71 29.85
N PHE A 300 12.23 -6.66 29.02
CA PHE A 300 11.94 -7.68 28.02
C PHE A 300 12.33 -7.19 26.64
N HIS A 301 13.35 -7.82 26.06
CA HIS A 301 13.97 -7.40 24.81
C HIS A 301 13.80 -8.38 23.64
N ASN A 302 13.18 -9.54 23.85
CA ASN A 302 13.00 -10.58 22.82
C ASN A 302 11.77 -10.32 21.92
N PHE A 303 11.67 -9.12 21.33
CA PHE A 303 10.51 -8.73 20.51
C PHE A 303 10.90 -8.07 19.18
N VAL A 304 9.97 -8.15 18.22
CA VAL A 304 10.07 -7.53 16.88
C VAL A 304 8.84 -6.67 16.60
N PHE A 305 8.97 -5.69 15.71
CA PHE A 305 7.85 -4.86 15.26
C PHE A 305 7.27 -5.35 13.92
N SER A 306 6.02 -5.00 13.63
CA SER A 306 5.47 -4.95 12.26
C SER A 306 4.44 -3.85 12.10
N MET A 307 4.52 -3.09 11.01
CA MET A 307 3.52 -2.12 10.56
C MET A 307 2.86 -2.65 9.29
N LYS A 308 1.62 -3.12 9.36
CA LYS A 308 0.93 -3.68 8.19
C LYS A 308 -0.15 -2.73 7.69
N ALA A 309 -0.20 -2.51 6.37
CA ALA A 309 -1.29 -1.83 5.67
C ALA A 309 -1.57 -2.55 4.36
N SER A 310 -2.78 -2.39 3.83
CA SER A 310 -3.18 -2.85 2.48
C SER A 310 -2.77 -1.86 1.39
N ASN A 311 -2.50 -0.61 1.76
CA ASN A 311 -1.88 0.41 0.92
C ASN A 311 -0.34 0.37 1.08
N PRO A 312 0.45 0.04 0.03
CA PRO A 312 1.91 -0.01 0.12
C PRO A 312 2.57 1.32 0.51
N VAL A 313 1.97 2.46 0.15
CA VAL A 313 2.49 3.80 0.49
C VAL A 313 2.52 4.01 2.00
N ILE A 314 1.38 3.76 2.66
CA ILE A 314 1.22 3.84 4.12
C ILE A 314 2.15 2.85 4.82
N MET A 315 2.27 1.62 4.30
CA MET A 315 3.17 0.61 4.84
C MET A 315 4.63 1.10 4.84
N VAL A 316 5.15 1.54 3.70
CA VAL A 316 6.55 1.99 3.56
C VAL A 316 6.83 3.16 4.51
N GLN A 317 5.94 4.16 4.55
CA GLN A 317 6.08 5.32 5.44
C GLN A 317 6.06 4.92 6.92
N ALA A 318 5.17 4.01 7.32
CA ALA A 318 5.09 3.54 8.70
C ALA A 318 6.37 2.80 9.16
N TYR A 319 7.03 2.00 8.30
CA TYR A 319 8.32 1.40 8.65
C TYR A 319 9.47 2.41 8.71
N ARG A 320 9.53 3.39 7.78
CA ARG A 320 10.57 4.43 7.81
C ARG A 320 10.44 5.32 9.05
N LEU A 321 9.22 5.72 9.40
CA LEU A 321 8.93 6.48 10.61
C LEU A 321 9.24 5.67 11.87
N LEU A 322 8.82 4.40 11.94
CA LEU A 322 9.17 3.47 13.02
C LEU A 322 10.68 3.39 13.25
N VAL A 323 11.47 3.32 12.18
CA VAL A 323 12.94 3.23 12.29
C VAL A 323 13.57 4.56 12.69
N ALA A 324 13.11 5.69 12.14
CA ALA A 324 13.60 7.02 12.54
C ALA A 324 13.37 7.26 14.05
N GLU A 325 12.15 7.01 14.54
CA GLU A 325 11.79 7.15 15.96
C GLU A 325 12.54 6.13 16.83
N MET A 326 12.76 4.89 16.36
CA MET A 326 13.63 3.94 17.06
C MET A 326 15.07 4.46 17.17
N ASN A 327 15.61 5.07 16.12
CA ASN A 327 16.98 5.59 16.12
C ASN A 327 17.14 6.75 17.12
N VAL A 328 16.13 7.63 17.28
CA VAL A 328 16.09 8.66 18.35
C VAL A 328 16.17 8.05 19.75
N LEU A 329 15.43 6.96 19.97
CA LEU A 329 15.34 6.30 21.28
C LEU A 329 16.52 5.36 21.56
N GLY A 330 17.47 5.19 20.63
CA GLY A 330 18.57 4.23 20.72
C GLY A 330 18.10 2.77 20.66
N TRP A 331 17.08 2.49 19.84
CA TRP A 331 16.43 1.18 19.71
C TRP A 331 16.80 0.51 18.38
N ASP A 332 17.10 -0.78 18.46
CA ASP A 332 17.68 -1.63 17.43
C ASP A 332 16.83 -2.90 17.19
N TYR A 333 15.52 -2.84 17.46
CA TYR A 333 14.64 -4.00 17.33
C TYR A 333 14.46 -4.43 15.86
N PRO A 334 14.33 -5.75 15.57
CA PRO A 334 14.08 -6.25 14.23
C PRO A 334 12.69 -5.95 13.68
N LEU A 335 12.57 -6.03 12.35
CA LEU A 335 11.35 -5.77 11.58
C LEU A 335 10.80 -7.04 10.91
N HIS A 336 9.52 -7.34 11.14
CA HIS A 336 8.73 -8.27 10.35
C HIS A 336 7.92 -7.50 9.30
N LEU A 337 8.33 -7.58 8.04
CA LEU A 337 7.65 -6.89 6.93
C LEU A 337 6.48 -7.69 6.37
N GLY A 338 5.57 -6.98 5.71
CA GLY A 338 4.66 -7.56 4.74
C GLY A 338 3.39 -6.75 4.58
N VAL A 339 2.94 -6.58 3.34
CA VAL A 339 1.61 -6.05 3.02
C VAL A 339 0.55 -6.95 3.68
N THR A 340 -0.62 -6.40 4.00
CA THR A 340 -1.80 -7.18 4.42
C THR A 340 -2.88 -7.05 3.35
N GLU A 341 -3.71 -8.09 3.20
CA GLU A 341 -4.82 -8.15 2.26
C GLU A 341 -4.38 -7.77 0.82
N ALA A 342 -3.28 -8.40 0.37
CA ALA A 342 -2.60 -8.01 -0.87
C ALA A 342 -3.37 -8.41 -2.13
N GLY A 343 -4.25 -9.42 -2.03
CA GLY A 343 -4.93 -10.07 -3.15
C GLY A 343 -4.38 -11.46 -3.44
N GLU A 344 -4.59 -11.92 -4.67
CA GLU A 344 -4.19 -13.23 -5.20
C GLU A 344 -3.38 -13.03 -6.50
N GLY A 345 -2.78 -14.09 -7.02
CA GLY A 345 -2.10 -14.13 -8.31
C GLY A 345 -0.96 -13.12 -8.44
N GLU A 346 -0.82 -12.59 -9.65
CA GLU A 346 0.18 -11.58 -10.00
C GLU A 346 -0.08 -10.24 -9.27
N ASP A 347 -1.34 -9.82 -9.12
CA ASP A 347 -1.74 -8.61 -8.39
C ASP A 347 -1.19 -8.62 -6.94
N GLY A 348 -1.42 -9.71 -6.19
CA GLY A 348 -0.96 -9.86 -4.81
C GLY A 348 0.57 -9.93 -4.68
N ARG A 349 1.25 -10.52 -5.67
CA ARG A 349 2.72 -10.58 -5.76
C ARG A 349 3.31 -9.21 -6.08
N ILE A 350 2.76 -8.47 -7.04
CA ILE A 350 3.14 -7.07 -7.37
C ILE A 350 2.96 -6.17 -6.16
N LYS A 351 1.78 -6.17 -5.53
CA LYS A 351 1.46 -5.31 -4.37
C LYS A 351 2.41 -5.59 -3.20
N SER A 352 2.72 -6.86 -2.95
CA SER A 352 3.70 -7.28 -1.95
C SER A 352 5.13 -6.89 -2.30
N ALA A 353 5.52 -6.96 -3.58
CA ALA A 353 6.85 -6.56 -4.04
C ALA A 353 7.07 -5.04 -3.95
N ILE A 354 6.05 -4.23 -4.21
CA ILE A 354 6.09 -2.78 -3.95
C ILE A 354 6.36 -2.54 -2.46
N GLY A 355 5.50 -3.04 -1.56
CA GLY A 355 5.60 -2.75 -0.13
C GLY A 355 6.85 -3.33 0.56
N ILE A 356 7.20 -4.59 0.27
CA ILE A 356 8.33 -5.28 0.89
C ILE A 356 9.65 -4.90 0.19
N GLY A 357 9.68 -4.93 -1.14
CA GLY A 357 10.88 -4.71 -1.94
C GLY A 357 11.50 -3.32 -1.72
N THR A 358 10.66 -2.27 -1.64
CA THR A 358 11.12 -0.90 -1.33
C THR A 358 11.92 -0.85 -0.03
N LEU A 359 11.41 -1.47 1.03
CA LEU A 359 12.05 -1.47 2.34
C LEU A 359 13.32 -2.33 2.35
N LEU A 360 13.33 -3.44 1.62
CA LEU A 360 14.52 -4.27 1.45
C LEU A 360 15.64 -3.52 0.69
N MET A 361 15.30 -2.72 -0.32
CA MET A 361 16.25 -1.85 -1.02
C MET A 361 16.77 -0.71 -0.13
N ASP A 362 15.94 -0.20 0.78
CA ASP A 362 16.34 0.71 1.86
C ASP A 362 17.15 0.00 3.00
N GLY A 363 17.39 -1.31 2.89
CA GLY A 363 18.14 -2.10 3.88
C GLY A 363 17.35 -2.46 5.15
N LEU A 364 16.03 -2.33 5.13
CA LEU A 364 15.13 -2.58 6.26
C LEU A 364 14.44 -3.94 6.10
N GLY A 365 14.53 -4.79 7.13
CA GLY A 365 13.86 -6.09 7.18
C GLY A 365 14.74 -7.20 7.77
N ASP A 366 14.14 -8.02 8.62
CA ASP A 366 14.79 -9.18 9.25
C ASP A 366 13.95 -10.46 9.14
N THR A 367 12.66 -10.32 8.82
CA THR A 367 11.75 -11.41 8.46
C THR A 367 10.58 -10.87 7.65
N ILE A 368 9.92 -11.71 6.86
CA ILE A 368 8.88 -11.30 5.91
C ILE A 368 7.69 -12.27 5.89
N ARG A 369 6.51 -11.74 5.53
CA ARG A 369 5.37 -12.51 5.02
C ARG A 369 4.65 -11.74 3.91
N VAL A 370 4.77 -12.23 2.67
CA VAL A 370 3.81 -11.97 1.57
C VAL A 370 2.46 -12.56 2.02
N SER A 371 1.36 -11.82 1.86
CA SER A 371 0.03 -12.25 2.37
C SER A 371 -0.96 -12.43 1.22
N LEU A 372 -1.11 -13.65 0.70
CA LEU A 372 -1.88 -13.97 -0.51
C LEU A 372 -3.20 -14.68 -0.18
N THR A 373 -4.26 -14.43 -0.94
CA THR A 373 -5.51 -15.22 -0.92
C THR A 373 -5.32 -16.54 -1.71
N GLU A 374 -4.28 -17.29 -1.38
CA GLU A 374 -3.86 -18.55 -1.99
C GLU A 374 -3.64 -19.61 -0.91
N ALA A 375 -3.01 -20.76 -1.22
CA ALA A 375 -2.55 -21.66 -0.18
C ALA A 375 -1.36 -21.05 0.58
N PRO A 376 -1.22 -21.24 1.91
CA PRO A 376 -0.08 -20.76 2.71
C PRO A 376 1.30 -21.15 2.15
N GLU A 377 1.36 -22.31 1.52
CA GLU A 377 2.47 -22.83 0.74
C GLU A 377 2.93 -21.85 -0.37
N GLU A 378 2.00 -21.26 -1.13
CA GLU A 378 2.29 -20.31 -2.23
C GLU A 378 2.84 -18.96 -1.75
N GLU A 379 2.73 -18.62 -0.46
CA GLU A 379 3.38 -17.43 0.10
C GLU A 379 4.91 -17.57 0.17
N ILE A 380 5.44 -18.81 0.15
CA ILE A 380 6.83 -19.12 0.50
C ILE A 380 7.81 -18.72 -0.61
N ASP A 381 7.52 -19.00 -1.88
CA ASP A 381 8.48 -18.68 -2.96
C ASP A 381 8.56 -17.18 -3.31
N PRO A 382 7.45 -16.41 -3.36
CA PRO A 382 7.51 -14.95 -3.43
C PRO A 382 8.27 -14.33 -2.25
N CYS A 383 8.13 -14.89 -1.03
CA CYS A 383 8.99 -14.50 0.10
C CYS A 383 10.48 -14.79 -0.20
N ARG A 384 10.80 -16.02 -0.62
CA ARG A 384 12.18 -16.44 -0.93
C ARG A 384 12.86 -15.53 -1.95
N ARG A 385 12.17 -15.18 -3.04
CA ARG A 385 12.65 -14.25 -4.07
C ARG A 385 12.89 -12.84 -3.52
N LEU A 386 11.96 -12.30 -2.74
CA LEU A 386 12.12 -11.00 -2.07
C LEU A 386 13.30 -10.98 -1.08
N ALA A 387 13.40 -11.98 -0.20
CA ALA A 387 14.50 -12.11 0.75
C ALA A 387 15.87 -12.19 0.03
N ASN A 388 15.97 -13.00 -1.03
CA ASN A 388 17.18 -13.13 -1.83
C ASN A 388 17.55 -11.82 -2.54
N LEU A 389 16.56 -11.07 -3.08
CA LEU A 389 16.78 -9.75 -3.68
C LEU A 389 17.38 -8.77 -2.67
N GLY A 390 16.78 -8.65 -1.47
CA GLY A 390 17.25 -7.75 -0.41
C GLY A 390 18.64 -8.15 0.13
N MET A 391 18.86 -9.44 0.41
CA MET A 391 20.16 -9.93 0.89
C MET A 391 21.26 -9.70 -0.15
N ARG A 392 21.01 -9.99 -1.43
CA ARG A 392 21.96 -9.79 -2.53
C ARG A 392 22.29 -8.30 -2.76
N ALA A 393 21.28 -7.43 -2.69
CA ALA A 393 21.49 -5.99 -2.81
C ALA A 393 22.40 -5.45 -1.69
N ALA A 394 22.23 -5.94 -0.46
CA ALA A 394 23.06 -5.58 0.69
C ALA A 394 24.47 -6.21 0.65
N GLU A 395 24.60 -7.47 0.22
CA GLU A 395 25.89 -8.18 0.07
C GLU A 395 26.80 -7.46 -0.94
N LEU A 396 26.24 -7.10 -2.10
CA LEU A 396 26.95 -6.38 -3.15
C LEU A 396 27.07 -4.86 -2.87
N GLN A 397 26.47 -4.38 -1.77
CA GLN A 397 26.30 -2.96 -1.42
C GLN A 397 25.83 -2.10 -2.61
N GLN A 398 24.81 -2.56 -3.33
CA GLN A 398 24.36 -1.94 -4.57
C GLN A 398 23.91 -0.49 -4.33
N GLY A 399 24.36 0.44 -5.17
CA GLY A 399 24.15 1.87 -4.93
C GLY A 399 24.62 2.78 -6.05
N VAL A 400 24.97 4.00 -5.70
CA VAL A 400 25.69 5.00 -6.51
C VAL A 400 26.71 5.74 -5.62
N GLU A 401 27.55 6.56 -6.25
CA GLU A 401 28.42 7.49 -5.53
C GLU A 401 27.61 8.39 -4.56
N PRO A 402 28.18 8.77 -3.40
CA PRO A 402 27.46 9.54 -2.39
C PRO A 402 26.89 10.86 -2.93
N PHE A 403 25.64 11.15 -2.59
CA PHE A 403 24.97 12.43 -2.85
C PHE A 403 24.16 12.85 -1.61
N GLU A 404 23.89 14.15 -1.49
CA GLU A 404 23.01 14.69 -0.44
C GLU A 404 21.57 14.71 -0.95
N GLU A 405 20.62 14.11 -0.21
CA GLU A 405 19.20 14.14 -0.54
C GLU A 405 18.50 15.27 0.24
N LYS A 406 18.16 16.37 -0.43
CA LYS A 406 17.58 17.58 0.17
C LYS A 406 16.11 17.73 -0.18
N ASN A 407 15.64 17.13 -1.28
CA ASN A 407 14.32 17.38 -1.85
C ASN A 407 13.31 16.25 -1.63
N ARG A 408 13.70 14.96 -1.65
CA ARG A 408 12.74 13.85 -1.44
C ARG A 408 12.06 13.93 -0.07
N ARG A 409 10.74 13.77 -0.05
CA ARG A 409 9.90 13.74 1.16
C ARG A 409 9.40 12.30 1.35
N TYR A 410 10.01 11.58 2.30
CA TYR A 410 9.84 10.12 2.45
C TYR A 410 9.04 9.68 3.69
N PHE A 411 8.51 10.63 4.47
CA PHE A 411 7.64 10.40 5.64
C PHE A 411 6.15 10.65 5.37
N ASP A 412 5.82 11.31 4.27
CA ASP A 412 4.46 11.59 3.79
C ASP A 412 4.43 11.51 2.25
N PHE A 413 3.25 11.28 1.67
CA PHE A 413 3.14 11.07 0.23
C PHE A 413 2.93 12.40 -0.50
N GLN A 414 3.96 12.84 -1.22
CA GLN A 414 3.85 13.92 -2.19
C GLN A 414 4.51 13.50 -3.50
N ARG A 415 3.70 13.11 -4.50
CA ARG A 415 4.19 12.84 -5.85
C ARG A 415 4.78 14.10 -6.47
N ARG A 416 5.96 13.98 -7.10
CA ARG A 416 6.53 15.02 -7.98
C ARG A 416 5.60 15.20 -9.18
N THR A 417 5.08 16.39 -9.37
CA THR A 417 4.38 16.76 -10.61
C THR A 417 5.42 17.18 -11.65
N GLY A 418 5.63 16.38 -12.68
CA GLY A 418 6.39 16.82 -13.86
C GLY A 418 5.53 17.70 -14.78
N GLN A 419 6.16 18.53 -15.61
CA GLN A 419 5.46 19.25 -16.68
C GLN A 419 5.07 18.26 -17.78
N LEU A 420 3.79 17.88 -17.81
CA LEU A 420 3.25 17.04 -18.88
C LEU A 420 3.38 17.75 -20.24
N PRO A 421 3.54 17.00 -21.35
CA PRO A 421 3.73 17.57 -22.68
C PRO A 421 2.61 18.57 -23.04
N VAL A 422 2.99 19.82 -23.25
CA VAL A 422 2.11 20.86 -23.80
C VAL A 422 2.18 20.84 -25.32
N GLN A 423 1.07 21.22 -25.97
CA GLN A 423 1.06 21.52 -27.41
C GLN A 423 1.83 22.81 -27.66
N LYS A 424 2.76 22.80 -28.61
CA LYS A 424 3.48 24.00 -29.07
C LYS A 424 2.79 24.60 -30.28
N GLU A 425 3.03 25.89 -30.51
CA GLU A 425 2.50 26.59 -31.69
C GLU A 425 3.10 26.00 -32.98
N GLY A 426 2.27 25.78 -33.99
CA GLY A 426 2.67 25.18 -35.27
C GLY A 426 2.67 23.64 -35.32
N GLU A 427 2.38 22.93 -34.22
CA GLU A 427 2.34 21.46 -34.22
C GLU A 427 1.03 20.89 -34.80
N GLU A 428 1.14 20.06 -35.84
CA GLU A 428 0.01 19.47 -36.59
C GLU A 428 -0.67 18.27 -35.88
N VAL A 429 0.01 17.62 -34.92
CA VAL A 429 -0.52 16.48 -34.15
C VAL A 429 -0.50 16.78 -32.64
N ASP A 430 -1.45 16.24 -31.89
CA ASP A 430 -1.60 16.54 -30.46
C ASP A 430 -0.69 15.66 -29.59
N TYR A 431 0.39 16.24 -29.05
CA TYR A 431 1.32 15.55 -28.17
C TYR A 431 0.87 15.46 -26.71
N ARG A 432 -0.22 16.11 -26.30
CA ARG A 432 -0.65 16.15 -24.88
C ARG A 432 -1.06 14.79 -24.34
N GLY A 433 -1.51 13.89 -25.22
CA GLY A 433 -1.93 12.54 -24.87
C GLY A 433 -0.81 11.50 -24.76
N VAL A 434 0.45 11.81 -25.13
CA VAL A 434 1.53 10.80 -25.18
C VAL A 434 1.98 10.31 -23.80
N LEU A 435 1.59 11.03 -22.74
CA LEU A 435 1.72 10.64 -21.34
C LEU A 435 0.38 10.84 -20.62
N HIS A 436 0.09 10.01 -19.62
CA HIS A 436 -1.12 10.10 -18.80
C HIS A 436 -0.78 10.71 -17.44
N ARG A 437 -1.49 11.79 -17.05
CA ARG A 437 -1.24 12.54 -15.80
C ARG A 437 -1.15 11.62 -14.57
N ASP A 438 -2.07 10.66 -14.46
CA ASP A 438 -2.20 9.80 -13.28
C ASP A 438 -1.14 8.69 -13.28
N GLY A 439 -0.42 8.47 -14.38
CA GLY A 439 0.67 7.48 -14.53
C GLY A 439 0.62 6.84 -15.91
N SER A 440 1.74 6.84 -16.63
CA SER A 440 1.80 6.41 -18.03
C SER A 440 2.26 4.95 -18.16
N VAL A 441 1.68 4.20 -19.11
CA VAL A 441 2.21 2.88 -19.51
C VAL A 441 2.76 2.98 -20.92
N LEU A 442 3.99 2.51 -21.10
CA LEU A 442 4.68 2.41 -22.37
C LEU A 442 4.94 0.94 -22.71
N MET A 443 4.86 0.59 -23.99
CA MET A 443 5.12 -0.77 -24.50
C MET A 443 6.14 -0.75 -25.64
N SER A 444 7.01 -1.77 -25.72
CA SER A 444 7.88 -1.97 -26.89
C SER A 444 7.12 -2.75 -27.97
N VAL A 445 7.22 -2.33 -29.23
CA VAL A 445 6.46 -2.89 -30.37
C VAL A 445 7.42 -3.29 -31.49
N SER A 446 7.27 -4.51 -32.00
CA SER A 446 8.06 -5.04 -33.12
C SER A 446 7.37 -4.82 -34.47
N LEU A 447 8.17 -4.88 -35.55
CA LEU A 447 7.67 -4.80 -36.92
C LEU A 447 6.69 -5.95 -37.27
N ASP A 448 6.83 -7.12 -36.63
CA ASP A 448 5.89 -8.23 -36.81
C ASP A 448 4.48 -7.90 -36.29
N GLN A 449 4.37 -7.12 -35.21
CA GLN A 449 3.06 -6.71 -34.67
C GLN A 449 2.35 -5.69 -35.56
N LEU A 450 3.09 -4.89 -36.34
CA LEU A 450 2.51 -3.96 -37.32
C LEU A 450 1.81 -4.67 -38.49
N LYS A 451 2.11 -5.95 -38.73
CA LYS A 451 1.47 -6.76 -39.79
C LYS A 451 -0.01 -7.07 -39.53
N ALA A 452 -0.48 -6.87 -38.31
CA ALA A 452 -1.89 -7.00 -37.94
C ALA A 452 -2.35 -5.82 -37.06
N PRO A 453 -2.55 -4.63 -37.65
CA PRO A 453 -2.76 -3.38 -36.90
C PRO A 453 -3.90 -3.45 -35.87
N GLU A 454 -5.03 -4.04 -36.22
CA GLU A 454 -6.18 -4.16 -35.31
C GLU A 454 -5.90 -5.08 -34.11
N LEU A 455 -5.09 -6.13 -34.28
CA LEU A 455 -4.63 -6.97 -33.18
C LEU A 455 -3.64 -6.23 -32.28
N LEU A 456 -2.74 -5.42 -32.87
CA LEU A 456 -1.86 -4.53 -32.11
C LEU A 456 -2.65 -3.50 -31.30
N TYR A 457 -3.67 -2.86 -31.90
CA TYR A 457 -4.50 -1.87 -31.21
C TYR A 457 -5.28 -2.50 -30.03
N LYS A 458 -5.92 -3.67 -30.23
CA LYS A 458 -6.55 -4.43 -29.14
C LYS A 458 -5.51 -4.85 -28.08
N SER A 459 -4.31 -5.24 -28.50
CA SER A 459 -3.20 -5.58 -27.58
C SER A 459 -2.72 -4.37 -26.78
N LEU A 460 -2.71 -3.16 -27.34
CA LEU A 460 -2.43 -1.89 -26.65
C LEU A 460 -3.58 -1.40 -25.75
N ALA A 461 -4.66 -2.18 -25.64
CA ALA A 461 -5.91 -1.83 -24.95
C ALA A 461 -6.55 -0.53 -25.49
N ALA A 462 -6.39 -0.26 -26.79
CA ALA A 462 -7.16 0.76 -27.49
C ALA A 462 -8.51 0.20 -27.91
N LYS A 463 -9.58 1.00 -27.76
CA LYS A 463 -10.90 0.67 -28.32
C LYS A 463 -10.88 0.85 -29.83
N LEU A 464 -11.58 -0.02 -30.56
CA LEU A 464 -11.76 0.13 -32.01
C LEU A 464 -13.11 0.73 -32.33
N VAL A 465 -13.14 1.68 -33.26
CA VAL A 465 -14.37 2.13 -33.92
C VAL A 465 -14.07 2.22 -35.41
N ILE A 466 -14.67 1.34 -36.22
CA ILE A 466 -14.45 1.24 -37.67
C ILE A 466 -12.95 1.14 -38.03
N GLY A 467 -12.21 0.26 -37.35
CA GLY A 467 -10.78 0.03 -37.59
C GLY A 467 -9.82 1.16 -37.18
N MET A 468 -10.33 2.23 -36.57
CA MET A 468 -9.53 3.29 -35.94
C MET A 468 -9.37 3.01 -34.44
N PRO A 469 -8.16 3.13 -33.87
CA PRO A 469 -7.93 3.02 -32.44
C PRO A 469 -8.39 4.27 -31.69
N PHE A 470 -8.82 4.14 -30.44
CA PHE A 470 -9.17 5.23 -29.54
C PHE A 470 -8.61 4.95 -28.14
N LYS A 471 -8.03 5.99 -27.50
CA LYS A 471 -7.50 5.92 -26.14
C LYS A 471 -8.61 6.05 -25.10
N ASP A 472 -8.51 5.28 -24.02
CA ASP A 472 -9.21 5.49 -22.75
C ASP A 472 -8.27 5.29 -21.54
N LEU A 473 -8.85 5.19 -20.34
CA LEU A 473 -8.11 5.04 -19.09
C LEU A 473 -7.24 3.75 -19.02
N ALA A 474 -7.56 2.70 -19.78
CA ALA A 474 -6.81 1.45 -19.83
C ALA A 474 -5.85 1.33 -21.03
N THR A 475 -5.86 2.29 -21.97
CA THR A 475 -4.98 2.26 -23.16
C THR A 475 -3.52 2.66 -22.84
N VAL A 476 -2.57 2.02 -23.52
CA VAL A 476 -1.14 2.37 -23.52
C VAL A 476 -0.92 3.80 -24.06
N ASP A 477 0.08 4.52 -23.55
CA ASP A 477 0.24 5.96 -23.83
C ASP A 477 1.25 6.31 -24.90
N SER A 478 2.36 5.59 -24.95
CA SER A 478 3.35 5.66 -26.01
C SER A 478 3.94 4.28 -26.27
N ILE A 479 4.46 4.05 -27.48
CA ILE A 479 5.14 2.83 -27.87
C ILE A 479 6.58 3.11 -28.28
N LEU A 480 7.49 2.18 -27.96
CA LEU A 480 8.88 2.20 -28.40
C LEU A 480 9.06 1.21 -29.56
N LEU A 481 9.46 1.69 -30.73
CA LEU A 481 9.91 0.84 -31.83
C LEU A 481 11.43 0.92 -31.92
N ARG A 482 12.11 -0.22 -31.72
CA ARG A 482 13.57 -0.31 -31.86
C ARG A 482 14.05 -0.30 -33.32
N GLU A 483 13.13 -0.59 -34.24
CA GLU A 483 13.31 -0.50 -35.70
C GLU A 483 12.07 0.14 -36.31
N LEU A 484 12.25 1.04 -37.30
CA LEU A 484 11.16 1.58 -38.11
C LEU A 484 10.91 0.71 -39.35
N PRO A 485 9.65 0.63 -39.83
CA PRO A 485 9.32 -0.04 -41.08
C PRO A 485 9.99 0.67 -42.29
N PRO A 486 10.25 -0.04 -43.39
CA PRO A 486 10.75 0.54 -44.64
C PRO A 486 9.92 1.74 -45.11
N VAL A 487 10.51 2.66 -45.88
CA VAL A 487 9.83 3.90 -46.33
C VAL A 487 8.67 3.60 -47.29
N ASP A 488 8.76 2.48 -48.00
CA ASP A 488 7.78 1.90 -48.93
C ASP A 488 6.72 0.98 -48.28
N ASP A 489 6.88 0.63 -47.00
CA ASP A 489 5.89 -0.12 -46.23
C ASP A 489 4.76 0.81 -45.77
N ASN A 490 3.84 1.06 -46.70
CA ASN A 490 2.70 1.97 -46.52
C ASN A 490 1.73 1.49 -45.44
N ASP A 491 1.53 0.17 -45.29
CA ASP A 491 0.56 -0.39 -44.36
C ASP A 491 1.05 -0.30 -42.91
N ALA A 492 2.30 -0.66 -42.62
CA ALA A 492 2.88 -0.50 -41.29
C ALA A 492 3.03 0.99 -40.91
N ARG A 493 3.34 1.86 -41.88
CA ARG A 493 3.40 3.32 -41.65
C ARG A 493 2.03 3.94 -41.43
N LEU A 494 0.99 3.50 -42.14
CA LEU A 494 -0.39 3.91 -41.89
C LEU A 494 -0.85 3.45 -40.49
N ALA A 495 -0.45 2.25 -40.05
CA ALA A 495 -0.74 1.77 -38.71
C ALA A 495 -0.11 2.66 -37.62
N LEU A 496 1.17 3.01 -37.76
CA LEU A 496 1.84 3.95 -36.85
C LEU A 496 1.20 5.36 -36.90
N LYS A 497 0.81 5.85 -38.09
CA LYS A 497 0.10 7.13 -38.22
C LYS A 497 -1.22 7.12 -37.45
N ARG A 498 -2.03 6.06 -37.54
CA ARG A 498 -3.32 5.95 -36.81
C ARG A 498 -3.15 6.02 -35.29
N LEU A 499 -2.00 5.62 -34.75
CA LEU A 499 -1.68 5.75 -33.32
C LEU A 499 -1.31 7.20 -32.96
N ILE A 500 -0.50 7.86 -33.78
CA ILE A 500 -0.15 9.30 -33.64
C ILE A 500 -1.42 10.17 -33.74
N ASP A 501 -2.32 9.85 -34.67
CA ASP A 501 -3.59 10.55 -34.90
C ASP A 501 -4.53 10.55 -33.67
N VAL A 502 -4.32 9.65 -32.71
CA VAL A 502 -5.05 9.60 -31.42
C VAL A 502 -4.15 9.86 -30.21
N SER A 503 -3.09 10.63 -30.42
CA SER A 503 -2.15 11.08 -29.38
C SER A 503 -1.45 9.95 -28.62
N MET A 504 -1.25 8.79 -29.25
CA MET A 504 -0.32 7.78 -28.73
C MET A 504 1.07 8.07 -29.27
N GLY A 505 2.04 8.30 -28.38
CA GLY A 505 3.38 8.68 -28.80
C GLY A 505 4.13 7.52 -29.45
N VAL A 506 4.73 7.75 -30.61
CA VAL A 506 5.59 6.76 -31.29
C VAL A 506 7.05 7.16 -31.07
N ILE A 507 7.78 6.37 -30.28
CA ILE A 507 9.19 6.62 -29.91
C ILE A 507 10.11 5.74 -30.77
N THR A 508 11.16 6.33 -31.33
CA THR A 508 12.13 5.63 -32.21
C THR A 508 13.58 6.10 -31.96
N PRO A 509 14.60 5.24 -32.09
CA PRO A 509 16.01 5.64 -32.03
C PRO A 509 16.39 6.68 -33.10
N LEU A 510 17.33 7.57 -32.74
CA LEU A 510 17.90 8.58 -33.64
C LEU A 510 18.43 7.98 -34.96
N SER A 511 19.10 6.84 -34.91
CA SER A 511 19.63 6.15 -36.10
C SER A 511 18.53 5.70 -37.08
N GLU A 512 17.39 5.28 -36.56
CA GLU A 512 16.25 4.84 -37.38
C GLU A 512 15.51 6.03 -37.98
N GLN A 513 15.28 7.10 -37.20
CA GLN A 513 14.64 8.31 -37.72
C GLN A 513 15.49 9.02 -38.78
N LEU A 514 16.82 8.99 -38.69
CA LEU A 514 17.71 9.56 -39.70
C LEU A 514 17.81 8.73 -41.00
N THR A 515 17.42 7.45 -40.99
CA THR A 515 17.54 6.55 -42.15
C THR A 515 16.19 6.16 -42.78
N LYS A 516 15.13 6.10 -41.98
CA LYS A 516 13.77 5.69 -42.37
C LYS A 516 12.71 6.67 -41.83
N PRO A 517 12.87 8.01 -42.02
CA PRO A 517 12.11 9.02 -41.27
C PRO A 517 10.60 8.78 -41.24
N LEU A 518 10.02 8.82 -40.03
CA LEU A 518 8.59 8.72 -39.76
C LEU A 518 8.07 10.07 -39.24
N PRO A 519 7.20 10.79 -39.98
CA PRO A 519 6.65 12.07 -39.53
C PRO A 519 6.02 12.00 -38.14
N TYR A 520 6.26 13.03 -37.33
CA TYR A 520 5.75 13.21 -35.97
C TYR A 520 6.14 12.12 -34.94
N ALA A 521 7.04 11.21 -35.27
CA ALA A 521 7.65 10.31 -34.29
C ALA A 521 8.55 11.09 -33.32
N MET A 522 8.51 10.73 -32.04
CA MET A 522 9.39 11.26 -31.01
C MET A 522 10.71 10.48 -31.02
N VAL A 523 11.85 11.18 -30.90
CA VAL A 523 13.17 10.56 -31.09
C VAL A 523 13.88 10.33 -29.76
N LEU A 524 14.22 9.06 -29.53
CA LEU A 524 15.05 8.62 -28.40
C LEU A 524 16.52 8.97 -28.67
N VAL A 525 17.11 9.75 -27.76
CA VAL A 525 18.53 10.16 -27.79
C VAL A 525 19.19 9.89 -26.45
N THR A 526 20.46 9.50 -26.46
CA THR A 526 21.32 9.48 -25.27
C THR A 526 21.87 10.88 -24.96
N LEU A 527 22.32 11.12 -23.73
CA LEU A 527 23.08 12.34 -23.38
C LEU A 527 24.26 12.59 -24.33
N LYS A 528 24.90 11.53 -24.82
CA LYS A 528 26.01 11.62 -25.79
C LYS A 528 25.55 12.17 -27.16
N GLU A 529 24.45 11.68 -27.71
CA GLU A 529 23.88 12.17 -29.00
C GLU A 529 23.23 13.56 -28.88
N LEU A 530 22.80 13.90 -27.67
CA LEU A 530 22.38 15.24 -27.30
C LEU A 530 23.59 16.19 -27.29
N SER A 531 24.70 15.81 -26.62
CA SER A 531 25.92 16.62 -26.58
C SER A 531 26.61 16.82 -27.93
N SER A 532 26.59 15.80 -28.80
CA SER A 532 27.22 15.85 -30.13
C SER A 532 26.42 16.69 -31.13
N GLY A 533 25.18 17.08 -30.79
CA GLY A 533 24.30 17.78 -31.71
C GLY A 533 23.73 16.91 -32.83
N ALA A 534 23.87 15.58 -32.79
CA ALA A 534 23.39 14.68 -33.86
C ALA A 534 21.87 14.78 -34.09
N HIS A 535 21.11 15.06 -33.04
CA HIS A 535 19.68 15.35 -33.10
C HIS A 535 19.31 16.58 -33.96
N LYS A 536 20.26 17.50 -34.25
CA LYS A 536 20.02 18.70 -35.08
C LYS A 536 19.97 18.39 -36.58
N LEU A 537 20.15 17.12 -36.96
CA LEU A 537 19.90 16.61 -38.32
C LEU A 537 18.43 16.20 -38.52
N LEU A 538 17.62 16.18 -37.46
CA LEU A 538 16.17 15.94 -37.52
C LEU A 538 15.43 17.19 -38.03
N PRO A 539 14.20 17.05 -38.56
CA PRO A 539 13.33 18.19 -38.86
C PRO A 539 13.08 19.08 -37.64
N GLU A 540 12.94 20.39 -37.87
CA GLU A 540 12.56 21.35 -36.84
C GLU A 540 11.22 20.97 -36.19
N GLY A 541 11.10 21.18 -34.87
CA GLY A 541 9.93 20.75 -34.09
C GLY A 541 9.90 19.26 -33.70
N THR A 542 10.86 18.43 -34.14
CA THR A 542 10.92 17.02 -33.74
C THR A 542 11.07 16.87 -32.21
N ARG A 543 10.10 16.21 -31.57
CA ARG A 543 10.08 15.98 -30.12
C ARG A 543 11.16 14.98 -29.69
N LEU A 544 11.90 15.31 -28.63
CA LEU A 544 12.97 14.47 -28.09
C LEU A 544 12.53 13.70 -26.83
N VAL A 545 13.08 12.50 -26.68
CA VAL A 545 13.00 11.64 -25.49
C VAL A 545 14.43 11.34 -25.07
N VAL A 546 14.82 11.65 -23.83
CA VAL A 546 16.22 11.52 -23.40
C VAL A 546 16.42 10.28 -22.54
N SER A 547 17.32 9.39 -22.92
CA SER A 547 17.72 8.24 -22.10
C SER A 547 18.81 8.63 -21.10
N VAL A 548 18.57 8.32 -19.82
CA VAL A 548 19.46 8.63 -18.69
C VAL A 548 19.50 7.41 -17.75
N ARG A 549 20.67 7.08 -17.20
CA ARG A 549 20.90 5.94 -16.30
C ARG A 549 20.75 6.29 -14.82
N GLY A 550 21.01 7.55 -14.47
CA GLY A 550 21.03 8.08 -13.09
C GLY A 550 22.36 7.88 -12.36
N ASP A 551 23.34 7.20 -12.97
CA ASP A 551 24.71 7.02 -12.46
C ASP A 551 25.78 7.76 -13.26
N GLU A 552 25.40 8.58 -14.26
CA GLU A 552 26.32 9.43 -15.03
C GLU A 552 27.01 10.51 -14.15
N PRO A 553 28.22 10.98 -14.51
CA PRO A 553 28.84 12.15 -13.89
C PRO A 553 27.92 13.38 -13.89
N GLN A 554 28.08 14.27 -12.90
CA GLN A 554 27.21 15.46 -12.81
C GLN A 554 27.39 16.37 -14.03
N GLU A 555 28.60 16.44 -14.57
CA GLU A 555 28.99 17.17 -15.77
C GLU A 555 28.28 16.68 -17.04
N GLU A 556 27.84 15.40 -17.09
CA GLU A 556 27.01 14.88 -18.17
C GLU A 556 25.53 15.21 -17.95
N LEU A 557 25.06 15.23 -16.69
CA LEU A 557 23.69 15.63 -16.37
C LEU A 557 23.43 17.13 -16.62
N GLU A 558 24.46 17.99 -16.60
CA GLU A 558 24.37 19.42 -16.98
C GLU A 558 23.77 19.63 -18.39
N ILE A 559 23.94 18.67 -19.31
CA ILE A 559 23.37 18.71 -20.67
C ILE A 559 21.83 18.85 -20.62
N LEU A 560 21.17 18.28 -19.61
CA LEU A 560 19.71 18.33 -19.45
C LEU A 560 19.17 19.76 -19.27
N LYS A 561 19.99 20.73 -18.83
CA LYS A 561 19.57 22.13 -18.67
C LYS A 561 19.32 22.85 -19.99
N GLY A 562 19.87 22.35 -21.09
CA GLY A 562 19.64 22.85 -22.45
C GLY A 562 18.70 21.96 -23.28
N ALA A 563 18.03 20.99 -22.67
CA ALA A 563 17.24 19.97 -23.38
C ALA A 563 15.75 20.33 -23.45
N ASP A 564 15.19 20.38 -24.66
CA ASP A 564 13.74 20.44 -24.90
C ASP A 564 13.18 19.01 -24.99
N ALA A 565 13.18 18.32 -23.85
CA ALA A 565 12.79 16.92 -23.73
C ALA A 565 11.30 16.75 -23.36
N THR A 566 10.57 15.95 -24.13
CA THR A 566 9.17 15.59 -23.83
C THR A 566 9.08 14.67 -22.59
N MET A 567 10.09 13.80 -22.39
CA MET A 567 10.24 12.95 -21.21
C MET A 567 11.68 12.42 -21.11
N ILE A 568 12.04 11.92 -19.92
CA ILE A 568 13.25 11.13 -19.68
C ILE A 568 12.86 9.64 -19.54
N LEU A 569 13.60 8.75 -20.23
CA LEU A 569 13.58 7.31 -19.94
C LEU A 569 14.73 6.98 -18.99
N HIS A 570 14.39 6.63 -17.74
CA HIS A 570 15.35 6.13 -16.77
C HIS A 570 15.69 4.67 -17.06
N ASN A 571 16.77 4.43 -17.82
CA ASN A 571 17.22 3.11 -18.27
C ASN A 571 18.62 2.76 -17.72
N LEU A 572 18.64 2.07 -16.58
CA LEU A 572 19.83 1.42 -16.04
C LEU A 572 19.80 -0.09 -16.39
N PRO A 573 20.72 -0.63 -17.22
CA PRO A 573 20.66 -2.02 -17.68
C PRO A 573 20.55 -3.04 -16.54
N TYR A 574 19.58 -3.96 -16.62
CA TYR A 574 19.31 -4.96 -15.57
C TYR A 574 20.47 -5.96 -15.36
N SER A 575 21.40 -6.04 -16.31
CA SER A 575 22.64 -6.81 -16.20
C SER A 575 23.69 -6.19 -15.26
N GLU A 576 23.51 -4.92 -14.87
CA GLU A 576 24.37 -4.22 -13.91
C GLU A 576 24.23 -4.83 -12.50
N LYS A 577 25.35 -4.98 -11.80
CA LYS A 577 25.45 -5.70 -10.51
C LYS A 577 25.89 -4.81 -9.35
N LYS A 578 26.50 -3.66 -9.62
CA LYS A 578 26.93 -2.68 -8.62
C LYS A 578 25.99 -1.47 -8.56
N THR A 579 25.64 -0.88 -9.69
CA THR A 579 24.70 0.25 -9.68
C THR A 579 23.31 -0.22 -9.26
N SER A 580 22.72 0.41 -8.26
CA SER A 580 21.33 0.15 -7.86
C SER A 580 20.38 1.12 -8.55
N ARG A 581 19.41 0.59 -9.29
CA ARG A 581 18.37 1.37 -10.00
C ARG A 581 17.58 2.32 -9.10
N VAL A 582 17.28 1.90 -7.87
CA VAL A 582 16.58 2.74 -6.89
C VAL A 582 17.43 3.94 -6.47
N HIS A 583 18.73 3.74 -6.30
CA HIS A 583 19.65 4.78 -5.85
C HIS A 583 20.05 5.73 -6.99
N ALA A 584 20.24 5.21 -8.20
CA ALA A 584 20.45 5.99 -9.42
C ALA A 584 19.24 6.89 -9.75
N ALA A 585 18.01 6.38 -9.61
CA ALA A 585 16.81 7.20 -9.74
C ALA A 585 16.76 8.32 -8.70
N ARG A 586 16.94 8.03 -7.41
CA ARG A 586 16.91 9.05 -6.34
C ARG A 586 17.92 10.16 -6.59
N ARG A 587 19.15 9.80 -7.00
CA ARG A 587 20.20 10.74 -7.42
C ARG A 587 19.77 11.60 -8.61
N LEU A 588 19.18 11.00 -9.65
CA LEU A 588 18.65 11.72 -10.81
C LEU A 588 17.53 12.70 -10.42
N PHE A 589 16.57 12.29 -9.60
CA PHE A 589 15.49 13.17 -9.15
C PHE A 589 15.97 14.31 -8.26
N GLU A 590 16.95 14.07 -7.38
CA GLU A 590 17.57 15.12 -6.58
C GLU A 590 18.26 16.15 -7.49
N TYR A 591 19.04 15.71 -8.47
CA TYR A 591 19.65 16.59 -9.48
C TYR A 591 18.59 17.39 -10.28
N LEU A 592 17.50 16.73 -10.71
CA LEU A 592 16.40 17.40 -11.40
C LEU A 592 15.75 18.47 -10.49
N SER A 593 15.52 18.17 -9.22
CA SER A 593 14.96 19.12 -8.25
C SER A 593 15.88 20.29 -7.92
N GLU A 594 17.17 20.07 -7.65
CA GLU A 594 18.14 21.14 -7.39
C GLU A 594 18.25 22.13 -8.55
N ASN A 595 18.06 21.65 -9.79
CA ASN A 595 18.16 22.45 -11.01
C ASN A 595 16.81 22.90 -11.57
N SER A 596 15.71 22.69 -10.83
CA SER A 596 14.33 23.08 -11.24
C SER A 596 13.87 22.49 -12.57
N LEU A 597 14.31 21.27 -12.89
CA LEU A 597 13.97 20.52 -14.10
C LEU A 597 12.76 19.60 -13.84
N ASP A 598 11.64 19.92 -14.45
CA ASP A 598 10.33 19.28 -14.23
C ASP A 598 9.97 18.22 -15.29
N PHE A 599 10.91 17.78 -16.13
CA PHE A 599 10.71 16.71 -17.11
C PHE A 599 9.98 15.48 -16.53
N PRO A 600 8.95 14.92 -17.19
CA PRO A 600 8.35 13.65 -16.81
C PRO A 600 9.39 12.52 -16.88
N VAL A 601 9.41 11.63 -15.90
CA VAL A 601 10.38 10.52 -15.84
C VAL A 601 9.68 9.17 -15.89
N ILE A 602 9.95 8.40 -16.94
CA ILE A 602 9.44 7.04 -17.12
C ILE A 602 10.51 6.04 -16.69
N HIS A 603 10.15 5.07 -15.87
CA HIS A 603 11.06 3.98 -15.52
C HIS A 603 11.08 2.93 -16.62
N HIS A 604 12.23 2.78 -17.28
CA HIS A 604 12.40 1.84 -18.39
C HIS A 604 13.24 0.65 -17.91
N ILE A 605 12.63 -0.53 -17.77
CA ILE A 605 13.31 -1.76 -17.32
C ILE A 605 13.33 -2.79 -18.45
N GLU A 606 14.53 -3.06 -18.97
CA GLU A 606 14.81 -4.17 -19.88
C GLU A 606 15.25 -5.40 -19.07
N PHE A 607 14.36 -6.38 -18.92
CA PHE A 607 14.66 -7.64 -18.25
C PHE A 607 15.39 -8.63 -19.17
N PRO A 608 16.26 -9.50 -18.63
CA PRO A 608 16.96 -10.51 -19.42
C PRO A 608 16.00 -11.54 -20.03
N SER A 609 16.46 -12.16 -21.11
CA SER A 609 15.74 -13.27 -21.73
C SER A 609 15.54 -14.44 -20.75
N LYS A 610 14.41 -15.12 -20.89
CA LYS A 610 13.96 -16.27 -20.07
C LYS A 610 13.82 -15.99 -18.57
N ILE A 611 13.61 -14.72 -18.19
CA ILE A 611 13.24 -14.37 -16.81
C ILE A 611 11.91 -15.03 -16.39
N HIS A 612 11.83 -15.50 -15.13
CA HIS A 612 10.60 -16.03 -14.55
C HIS A 612 9.59 -14.91 -14.28
N ARG A 613 8.28 -15.16 -14.42
CA ARG A 613 7.25 -14.12 -14.21
C ARG A 613 7.31 -13.51 -12.81
N ASP A 614 7.50 -14.33 -11.77
CA ASP A 614 7.65 -13.83 -10.41
C ASP A 614 8.91 -12.96 -10.22
N ASP A 615 10.02 -13.27 -10.89
CA ASP A 615 11.24 -12.44 -10.80
C ASP A 615 11.07 -11.10 -11.53
N LEU A 616 10.30 -11.09 -12.62
CA LEU A 616 9.91 -9.88 -13.33
C LEU A 616 8.96 -9.01 -12.47
N VAL A 617 7.91 -9.62 -11.93
CA VAL A 617 6.94 -8.98 -11.02
C VAL A 617 7.61 -8.41 -9.78
N ILE A 618 8.47 -9.20 -9.12
CA ILE A 618 9.19 -8.79 -7.92
C ILE A 618 10.25 -7.73 -8.26
N GLY A 619 10.95 -7.90 -9.39
CA GLY A 619 11.91 -6.93 -9.90
C GLY A 619 11.30 -5.57 -10.21
N ALA A 620 10.14 -5.53 -10.89
CA ALA A 620 9.40 -4.31 -11.20
C ALA A 620 8.86 -3.64 -9.92
N GLY A 621 8.26 -4.41 -9.02
CA GLY A 621 7.76 -3.95 -7.71
C GLY A 621 8.86 -3.30 -6.87
N ALA A 622 10.01 -3.95 -6.73
CA ALA A 622 11.11 -3.46 -5.90
C ALA A 622 11.88 -2.28 -6.54
N ASN A 623 12.09 -2.28 -7.87
CA ASN A 623 12.98 -1.30 -8.52
C ASN A 623 12.28 -0.09 -9.14
N ALA A 624 11.01 -0.22 -9.57
CA ALA A 624 10.20 0.90 -10.06
C ALA A 624 9.09 1.24 -9.05
N GLY A 625 8.36 0.24 -8.56
CA GLY A 625 7.26 0.46 -7.62
C GLY A 625 7.65 1.24 -6.37
N GLY A 626 8.84 0.98 -5.81
CA GLY A 626 9.36 1.75 -4.68
C GLY A 626 9.70 3.21 -4.97
N LEU A 627 10.06 3.55 -6.21
CA LEU A 627 10.27 4.93 -6.64
C LEU A 627 8.93 5.64 -6.83
N LEU A 628 7.96 4.97 -7.43
CA LEU A 628 6.60 5.48 -7.58
C LEU A 628 5.91 5.71 -6.23
N VAL A 629 6.13 4.84 -5.24
CA VAL A 629 5.71 5.03 -3.83
C VAL A 629 6.47 6.17 -3.14
N ASP A 630 7.75 6.40 -3.48
CA ASP A 630 8.52 7.58 -3.07
C ASP A 630 8.05 8.88 -3.77
N GLY A 631 7.01 8.81 -4.63
CA GLY A 631 6.51 9.95 -5.40
C GLY A 631 7.37 10.33 -6.61
N LEU A 632 8.34 9.49 -6.97
CA LEU A 632 9.38 9.72 -7.95
C LEU A 632 9.11 8.94 -9.25
N GLY A 633 8.32 9.51 -10.15
CA GLY A 633 8.11 8.98 -11.50
C GLY A 633 6.70 9.19 -12.05
N ASP A 634 6.59 9.12 -13.38
CA ASP A 634 5.40 9.48 -14.15
C ASP A 634 4.88 8.35 -15.05
N GLY A 635 5.53 7.19 -15.04
CA GLY A 635 5.11 6.00 -15.75
C GLY A 635 6.17 4.90 -15.81
N ILE A 636 5.88 3.83 -16.55
CA ILE A 636 6.78 2.69 -16.73
C ILE A 636 6.77 2.14 -18.17
N LEU A 637 7.93 1.65 -18.61
CA LEU A 637 8.15 0.80 -19.77
C LEU A 637 8.80 -0.50 -19.30
N LEU A 638 8.13 -1.63 -19.48
CA LEU A 638 8.67 -2.96 -19.18
C LEU A 638 8.91 -3.74 -20.47
N GLU A 639 10.14 -4.23 -20.65
CA GLU A 639 10.52 -5.11 -21.76
C GLU A 639 11.07 -6.44 -21.21
N ALA A 640 10.60 -7.56 -21.76
CA ALA A 640 11.18 -8.89 -21.54
C ALA A 640 10.98 -9.73 -22.81
N PRO A 641 12.04 -10.12 -23.55
CA PRO A 641 11.91 -10.68 -24.90
C PRO A 641 11.08 -11.97 -25.03
N ASP A 642 11.05 -12.81 -23.98
CA ASP A 642 10.38 -14.12 -23.99
C ASP A 642 9.05 -14.12 -23.20
N GLN A 643 8.41 -12.96 -22.97
CA GLN A 643 7.15 -12.85 -22.20
C GLN A 643 6.01 -12.23 -23.02
N ASP A 644 4.78 -12.65 -22.74
CA ASP A 644 3.60 -12.22 -23.48
C ASP A 644 3.37 -10.71 -23.38
N PHE A 645 3.06 -10.07 -24.51
CA PHE A 645 2.79 -8.64 -24.59
C PHE A 645 1.67 -8.19 -23.63
N GLU A 646 0.61 -9.02 -23.50
CA GLU A 646 -0.47 -8.78 -22.56
C GLU A 646 -0.01 -8.89 -21.09
N PHE A 647 0.82 -9.87 -20.74
CA PHE A 647 1.37 -9.99 -19.39
C PHE A 647 2.21 -8.76 -19.00
N LEU A 648 3.04 -8.25 -19.92
CA LEU A 648 3.84 -7.04 -19.70
C LEU A 648 2.96 -5.78 -19.54
N ARG A 649 1.94 -5.62 -20.40
CA ARG A 649 0.94 -4.54 -20.29
C ARG A 649 0.18 -4.60 -18.97
N ASN A 650 -0.35 -5.77 -18.61
CA ASN A 650 -1.16 -5.97 -17.41
C ASN A 650 -0.30 -5.78 -16.15
N THR A 651 0.93 -6.30 -16.12
CA THR A 651 1.92 -6.05 -15.04
C THR A 651 2.21 -4.55 -14.89
N SER A 652 2.35 -3.81 -15.99
CA SER A 652 2.61 -2.37 -15.97
C SER A 652 1.46 -1.57 -15.35
N PHE A 653 0.21 -1.85 -15.74
CA PHE A 653 -0.97 -1.22 -15.12
C PHE A 653 -1.17 -1.64 -13.67
N ASN A 654 -1.00 -2.94 -13.36
CA ASN A 654 -1.08 -3.46 -11.99
C ASN A 654 -0.06 -2.78 -11.06
N LEU A 655 1.15 -2.49 -11.54
CA LEU A 655 2.16 -1.76 -10.78
C LEU A 655 1.70 -0.33 -10.47
N LEU A 656 1.18 0.41 -11.46
CA LEU A 656 0.66 1.77 -11.24
C LEU A 656 -0.53 1.78 -10.25
N GLN A 657 -1.46 0.84 -10.38
CA GLN A 657 -2.60 0.70 -9.47
C GLN A 657 -2.14 0.36 -8.04
N GLY A 658 -1.16 -0.53 -7.90
CA GLY A 658 -0.52 -0.87 -6.62
C GLY A 658 0.25 0.29 -5.98
N CYS A 659 0.79 1.21 -6.79
CA CYS A 659 1.49 2.43 -6.34
C CYS A 659 0.54 3.63 -6.10
N ARG A 660 -0.79 3.43 -6.15
CA ARG A 660 -1.81 4.49 -6.00
C ARG A 660 -1.73 5.60 -7.06
N MET A 661 -1.35 5.22 -8.29
CA MET A 661 -1.21 6.12 -9.43
C MET A 661 -2.43 6.07 -10.37
N ARG A 662 -2.56 5.01 -11.18
CA ARG A 662 -3.62 4.88 -12.20
C ARG A 662 -4.39 3.58 -12.00
N ASN A 663 -5.68 3.71 -11.74
CA ASN A 663 -6.59 2.57 -11.54
C ASN A 663 -7.33 2.28 -12.85
N THR A 664 -7.04 1.17 -13.51
CA THR A 664 -7.63 0.81 -14.82
C THR A 664 -8.73 -0.25 -14.72
N LYS A 665 -8.76 -0.97 -13.59
CA LYS A 665 -9.74 -2.01 -13.26
C LYS A 665 -10.19 -1.86 -11.80
N THR A 666 -11.17 -2.65 -11.38
CA THR A 666 -11.59 -2.75 -9.98
C THR A 666 -10.43 -3.21 -9.09
N GLU A 667 -10.23 -2.58 -7.92
CA GLU A 667 -9.30 -3.09 -6.91
C GLU A 667 -10.00 -4.09 -5.99
N TYR A 668 -9.33 -5.20 -5.72
CA TYR A 668 -9.76 -6.20 -4.73
C TYR A 668 -8.84 -6.17 -3.52
N VAL A 669 -9.43 -5.95 -2.35
CA VAL A 669 -8.74 -6.00 -1.04
C VAL A 669 -9.17 -7.29 -0.35
N SER A 670 -8.61 -8.42 -0.81
CA SER A 670 -8.93 -9.76 -0.31
C SER A 670 -7.99 -10.17 0.81
N CYS A 671 -8.54 -10.66 1.93
CA CYS A 671 -7.72 -11.19 3.03
C CYS A 671 -7.06 -12.53 2.64
N PRO A 672 -5.89 -12.89 3.19
CA PRO A 672 -5.13 -14.10 2.82
C PRO A 672 -5.72 -15.43 3.36
N SER A 673 -6.99 -15.40 3.79
CA SER A 673 -7.59 -16.42 4.64
C SER A 673 -6.83 -16.69 5.96
N CYS A 674 -7.43 -17.50 6.83
CA CYS A 674 -6.89 -18.05 8.08
C CYS A 674 -7.93 -19.04 8.65
N GLY A 675 -7.60 -19.79 9.71
CA GLY A 675 -8.55 -20.63 10.45
C GLY A 675 -9.73 -19.92 11.14
N ARG A 676 -10.00 -18.64 10.81
CA ARG A 676 -11.18 -17.86 11.21
C ARG A 676 -12.16 -17.63 10.06
N THR A 677 -11.78 -17.96 8.84
CA THR A 677 -12.54 -17.74 7.60
C THR A 677 -13.83 -18.57 7.59
N LEU A 678 -14.93 -17.97 7.13
CA LEU A 678 -16.29 -18.54 7.22
C LEU A 678 -16.84 -19.11 5.89
N PHE A 679 -16.07 -19.03 4.80
CA PHE A 679 -16.44 -19.45 3.44
C PHE A 679 -15.20 -19.58 2.55
N ASP A 680 -15.31 -20.21 1.37
CA ASP A 680 -14.18 -20.24 0.44
C ASP A 680 -13.91 -18.85 -0.15
N LEU A 681 -12.79 -18.26 0.25
CA LEU A 681 -12.40 -16.92 -0.18
C LEU A 681 -11.95 -16.86 -1.63
N GLN A 682 -11.41 -17.95 -2.20
CA GLN A 682 -10.95 -17.99 -3.58
C GLN A 682 -12.15 -18.10 -4.52
N GLU A 683 -13.10 -18.98 -4.21
CA GLU A 683 -14.35 -19.13 -4.97
C GLU A 683 -15.15 -17.82 -4.99
N ILE A 684 -15.35 -17.19 -3.83
CA ILE A 684 -16.08 -15.93 -3.72
C ILE A 684 -15.30 -14.74 -4.33
N SER A 685 -13.96 -14.72 -4.23
CA SER A 685 -13.13 -13.71 -4.93
C SER A 685 -13.32 -13.82 -6.44
N ALA A 686 -13.27 -15.03 -7.00
CA ALA A 686 -13.49 -15.27 -8.43
C ALA A 686 -14.91 -14.86 -8.88
N GLN A 687 -15.97 -15.27 -8.17
CA GLN A 687 -17.36 -14.91 -8.50
C GLN A 687 -17.61 -13.39 -8.48
N ILE A 688 -16.99 -12.67 -7.55
CA ILE A 688 -17.10 -11.21 -7.49
C ILE A 688 -16.30 -10.57 -8.64
N ARG A 689 -15.08 -11.06 -8.92
CA ARG A 689 -14.19 -10.55 -9.98
C ARG A 689 -14.79 -10.68 -11.37
N GLU A 690 -15.34 -11.86 -11.70
CA GLU A 690 -16.05 -12.14 -12.94
C GLU A 690 -17.09 -11.06 -13.23
N LYS A 691 -17.96 -10.78 -12.24
CA LYS A 691 -19.07 -9.85 -12.38
C LYS A 691 -18.72 -8.37 -12.20
N THR A 692 -17.53 -8.01 -11.71
CA THR A 692 -17.22 -6.60 -11.32
C THR A 692 -15.89 -6.04 -11.80
N SER A 693 -14.99 -6.81 -12.40
CA SER A 693 -13.61 -6.37 -12.77
C SER A 693 -13.53 -5.19 -13.75
N HIS A 694 -14.56 -4.96 -14.55
CA HIS A 694 -14.67 -3.91 -15.54
C HIS A 694 -15.00 -2.50 -14.98
N LEU A 695 -14.99 -2.30 -13.65
CA LEU A 695 -15.37 -1.05 -12.99
C LEU A 695 -14.14 -0.23 -12.54
N PRO A 696 -13.53 0.59 -13.42
CA PRO A 696 -12.33 1.35 -13.08
C PRO A 696 -12.59 2.30 -11.92
N GLY A 697 -11.67 2.32 -10.94
CA GLY A 697 -11.79 3.18 -9.77
C GLY A 697 -12.90 2.80 -8.80
N VAL A 698 -13.39 1.55 -8.84
CA VAL A 698 -14.14 0.93 -7.74
C VAL A 698 -13.21 0.02 -6.94
N SER A 699 -13.35 0.04 -5.62
CA SER A 699 -12.57 -0.81 -4.70
C SER A 699 -13.50 -1.67 -3.84
N ILE A 700 -13.25 -2.99 -3.83
CA ILE A 700 -14.08 -3.99 -3.18
C ILE A 700 -13.22 -4.82 -2.21
N ALA A 701 -13.57 -4.80 -0.93
CA ALA A 701 -12.95 -5.63 0.08
C ALA A 701 -13.68 -6.97 0.26
N ILE A 702 -12.92 -8.06 0.34
CA ILE A 702 -13.45 -9.43 0.43
C ILE A 702 -12.83 -10.11 1.66
N MET A 703 -13.61 -10.21 2.72
CA MET A 703 -13.12 -10.47 4.08
C MET A 703 -13.76 -11.73 4.69
N GLY A 704 -12.96 -12.77 4.91
CA GLY A 704 -13.42 -14.09 5.37
C GLY A 704 -14.03 -14.09 6.77
N CYS A 705 -13.79 -13.06 7.59
CA CYS A 705 -14.38 -12.92 8.91
C CYS A 705 -14.51 -11.45 9.36
N ILE A 706 -15.47 -11.21 10.25
CA ILE A 706 -15.76 -9.91 10.87
C ILE A 706 -14.63 -9.33 11.73
N VAL A 707 -13.59 -10.10 12.08
CA VAL A 707 -12.61 -9.74 13.12
C VAL A 707 -11.75 -8.54 12.71
N ASN A 708 -11.04 -8.65 11.58
CA ASN A 708 -10.22 -7.57 11.03
C ASN A 708 -10.92 -6.84 9.87
N GLY A 709 -11.89 -7.48 9.20
CA GLY A 709 -12.46 -7.03 7.93
C GLY A 709 -12.89 -5.55 7.87
N PRO A 710 -13.81 -5.09 8.75
CA PRO A 710 -14.24 -3.68 8.82
C PRO A 710 -13.13 -2.66 9.13
N GLY A 711 -11.98 -3.13 9.61
CA GLY A 711 -10.79 -2.32 9.75
C GLY A 711 -9.98 -2.25 8.46
N GLU A 712 -9.53 -3.39 7.95
CA GLU A 712 -8.62 -3.45 6.79
C GLU A 712 -9.29 -2.99 5.46
N MET A 713 -10.62 -2.86 5.45
CA MET A 713 -11.38 -2.24 4.36
C MET A 713 -11.67 -0.74 4.53
N ALA A 714 -10.97 -0.05 5.43
CA ALA A 714 -11.04 1.40 5.61
C ALA A 714 -10.92 2.19 4.28
N ASP A 715 -10.07 1.71 3.38
CA ASP A 715 -9.73 2.33 2.09
C ASP A 715 -10.61 1.83 0.92
N ALA A 716 -11.64 1.00 1.16
CA ALA A 716 -12.48 0.40 0.12
C ALA A 716 -13.87 1.05 0.02
N ASP A 717 -14.39 1.21 -1.21
CA ASP A 717 -15.74 1.74 -1.47
C ASP A 717 -16.83 0.79 -0.93
N PHE A 718 -16.65 -0.52 -1.16
CA PHE A 718 -17.61 -1.56 -0.82
C PHE A 718 -16.95 -2.72 -0.08
N GLY A 719 -17.68 -3.34 0.85
CA GLY A 719 -17.19 -4.49 1.61
C GLY A 719 -18.13 -5.69 1.57
N TYR A 720 -17.57 -6.87 1.37
CA TYR A 720 -18.19 -8.19 1.48
C TYR A 720 -17.53 -8.94 2.65
N VAL A 721 -18.25 -9.13 3.76
CA VAL A 721 -17.67 -9.65 5.01
C VAL A 721 -18.43 -10.85 5.55
N GLY A 722 -17.72 -11.90 5.92
CA GLY A 722 -18.27 -13.03 6.68
C GLY A 722 -18.70 -12.60 8.09
N GLY A 723 -20.01 -12.46 8.29
CA GLY A 723 -20.60 -12.13 9.60
C GLY A 723 -20.84 -13.36 10.47
N ALA A 724 -21.30 -14.46 9.86
CA ALA A 724 -21.50 -15.77 10.49
C ALA A 724 -21.43 -16.89 9.42
N PRO A 725 -21.36 -18.19 9.79
CA PRO A 725 -21.36 -19.28 8.82
C PRO A 725 -22.55 -19.19 7.84
N GLY A 726 -22.27 -19.23 6.53
CA GLY A 726 -23.27 -19.06 5.47
C GLY A 726 -23.88 -17.65 5.35
N LYS A 727 -23.37 -16.66 6.09
CA LYS A 727 -23.99 -15.33 6.24
C LYS A 727 -23.02 -14.17 6.02
N ILE A 728 -23.40 -13.28 5.11
CA ILE A 728 -22.61 -12.12 4.67
C ILE A 728 -23.25 -10.81 5.12
N ASP A 729 -22.39 -9.89 5.58
CA ASP A 729 -22.72 -8.49 5.82
C ASP A 729 -22.08 -7.64 4.69
N LEU A 730 -22.82 -6.67 4.17
CA LEU A 730 -22.36 -5.75 3.12
C LEU A 730 -22.21 -4.32 3.64
N TYR A 731 -21.20 -3.63 3.13
CA TYR A 731 -20.72 -2.33 3.62
C TYR A 731 -20.55 -1.32 2.48
N VAL A 732 -20.66 -0.03 2.83
CA VAL A 732 -20.18 1.10 2.02
C VAL A 732 -19.20 1.88 2.90
N GLY A 733 -17.93 1.92 2.48
CA GLY A 733 -16.83 2.29 3.38
C GLY A 733 -16.85 1.49 4.69
N LYS A 734 -16.65 2.18 5.82
CA LYS A 734 -16.70 1.58 7.16
C LYS A 734 -18.14 1.25 7.65
N THR A 735 -19.20 1.62 6.91
CA THR A 735 -20.60 1.52 7.37
C THR A 735 -21.28 0.24 6.91
N VAL A 736 -21.85 -0.54 7.85
CA VAL A 736 -22.68 -1.71 7.52
C VAL A 736 -24.04 -1.26 6.96
N VAL A 737 -24.37 -1.66 5.73
CA VAL A 737 -25.63 -1.27 5.06
C VAL A 737 -26.64 -2.41 4.94
N LYS A 738 -26.20 -3.67 4.87
CA LYS A 738 -27.05 -4.87 4.84
C LYS A 738 -26.38 -5.94 5.71
N ARG A 739 -27.16 -6.70 6.50
CA ARG A 739 -26.63 -7.75 7.41
C ARG A 739 -27.31 -9.10 7.21
N GLY A 740 -26.59 -10.19 7.47
CA GLY A 740 -27.14 -11.55 7.53
C GLY A 740 -27.72 -12.06 6.21
N ILE A 741 -27.22 -11.57 5.06
CA ILE A 741 -27.62 -12.05 3.73
C ILE A 741 -27.16 -13.50 3.58
N ALA A 742 -27.99 -14.35 2.97
CA ALA A 742 -27.56 -15.70 2.61
C ALA A 742 -26.49 -15.64 1.51
N MET A 743 -25.43 -16.42 1.64
CA MET A 743 -24.26 -16.38 0.76
C MET A 743 -24.61 -16.47 -0.74
N GLU A 744 -25.54 -17.38 -1.05
CA GLU A 744 -26.19 -17.61 -2.35
C GLU A 744 -26.84 -16.38 -3.03
N HIS A 745 -27.04 -15.29 -2.28
CA HIS A 745 -27.60 -14.02 -2.79
C HIS A 745 -26.70 -12.82 -2.50
N ALA A 746 -25.58 -13.01 -1.80
CA ALA A 746 -24.73 -11.90 -1.33
C ALA A 746 -23.99 -11.20 -2.47
N THR A 747 -23.52 -11.95 -3.48
CA THR A 747 -22.80 -11.41 -4.64
C THR A 747 -23.70 -10.51 -5.50
N ASP A 748 -24.94 -10.91 -5.75
CA ASP A 748 -25.88 -10.09 -6.52
C ASP A 748 -26.42 -8.90 -5.67
N ALA A 749 -26.54 -9.07 -4.36
CA ALA A 749 -26.86 -7.97 -3.43
C ALA A 749 -25.74 -6.91 -3.31
N LEU A 750 -24.48 -7.31 -3.54
CA LEU A 750 -23.32 -6.41 -3.69
C LEU A 750 -23.37 -5.67 -5.03
N ILE A 751 -23.63 -6.37 -6.14
CA ILE A 751 -23.79 -5.74 -7.46
C ILE A 751 -24.91 -4.70 -7.45
N GLN A 752 -26.06 -5.04 -6.86
CA GLN A 752 -27.14 -4.07 -6.69
C GLN A 752 -26.69 -2.89 -5.80
N LEU A 753 -25.93 -3.11 -4.73
CA LEU A 753 -25.40 -2.02 -3.89
C LEU A 753 -24.45 -1.08 -4.67
N ILE A 754 -23.62 -1.61 -5.57
CA ILE A 754 -22.74 -0.81 -6.45
C ILE A 754 -23.58 0.03 -7.43
N LYS A 755 -24.66 -0.54 -7.98
CA LYS A 755 -25.65 0.16 -8.82
C LYS A 755 -26.41 1.25 -8.04
N ASP A 756 -26.89 0.93 -6.83
CA ASP A 756 -27.60 1.85 -5.93
C ASP A 756 -26.76 3.10 -5.57
N ASN A 757 -25.43 2.97 -5.57
CA ASN A 757 -24.48 4.06 -5.29
C ASN A 757 -23.95 4.76 -6.55
N GLY A 758 -24.46 4.43 -7.75
CA GLY A 758 -24.04 5.07 -9.01
C GLY A 758 -22.59 4.79 -9.42
N ARG A 759 -21.98 3.71 -8.92
CA ARG A 759 -20.59 3.31 -9.21
C ARG A 759 -20.50 2.14 -10.21
N TRP A 760 -21.64 1.77 -10.80
CA TRP A 760 -21.70 0.77 -11.85
C TRP A 760 -21.61 1.41 -13.24
N VAL A 761 -20.82 0.80 -14.12
CA VAL A 761 -20.80 1.06 -15.56
C VAL A 761 -21.03 -0.31 -16.19
N ASP A 762 -22.01 -0.44 -17.09
CA ASP A 762 -22.21 -1.74 -17.75
C ASP A 762 -20.98 -2.12 -18.60
N PRO A 763 -20.61 -3.41 -18.66
CA PRO A 763 -19.48 -3.86 -19.45
C PRO A 763 -19.68 -3.49 -20.92
N ALA A 764 -18.57 -3.21 -21.62
CA ALA A 764 -18.62 -3.01 -23.06
C ALA A 764 -19.25 -4.25 -23.73
N ALA A 765 -20.15 -4.02 -24.70
CA ALA A 765 -20.72 -5.10 -25.48
C ALA A 765 -19.61 -5.88 -26.20
N GLU A 766 -19.70 -7.20 -26.19
CA GLU A 766 -18.79 -8.06 -26.95
C GLU A 766 -19.11 -7.94 -28.45
N GLU A 767 -18.13 -7.46 -29.22
CA GLU A 767 -18.12 -7.38 -30.70
C GLU A 767 -17.16 -8.40 -31.33
#